data_AF-A0A9W7YN92-F1
#
_entry.id   AF-A0A9W7YN92-F1
#
_cell.length_a   1.000
_cell.length_b   1.000
_cell.length_c   1.000
_cell.angle_alpha   90.00
_cell.angle_beta   90.00
_cell.angle_gamma   90.00
#
_symmetry.space_group_name_H-M   'P 1'
#
loop_
_entity.id
_entity.type
_entity.pdbx_description
1 polymer ?
#
loop_
_entity_poly.entity_id
_entity_poly.type
_entity_poly.pdbx_seq_one_letter_code
_entity_poly.pdbx_strand_id
1 'polypeptide(L)'
;MTLHHRQQQSLLSNSDTNNTDSYRSTDTEYNNSQADERVPEASHLSSTTETFFHIVCITAGTGILQLPYALKSGGWASMAYIALAAAISAYTGKILVRCLYYKHGVRLQSYSEVAEAAFGPRGRLVVRTLKDVNLLGVVGIYIVLAGISIDSLVVGTPVEQFGERFWIAASAVVVWAAIVAARQIHDVFVLSIFGTLTTVVMVVIVIWLGVLDLEFMHARPPTKAIDIRMMPISLASICFSFGGNLNWPDLEASMKSPKKWSKALSLATTFIAFIYACVAAVGYGVYGGHVRSPIFLSLPSGIAVSIAKAMITAHVLLACPILLTAVFIEAERDLNISSNTLGVFKERLWRAVFRSLLMLVIALFALFVSDFSKIVPILGAVAASLVVFVIPYDLSVSTYSPDGRVFQVEYAQKAVDNSGTAIGLRVKGGVVLAVEKIKHSRLLVPNSNKRIMTAGKHIGVASAGWMSDTRHLVKRTRDEAHNYHDIYKTNAPAKIIAERMGMYVQAYTLYSAVRPFGVSTILACIDEDGPQLYMIEPSGQYVGYRGCAAGKGKQAAKTEIEKLNLEELTVREAVKEAARIIYAAHDDAKDKLFELELSWICEESNNLHTHVPQDVLDEAIEHAEKALDDDDEMEDDEE
;
A
#
# COMPACT_ATOMS: atom_id res chain seq x y z
N MET A 1 25.14 14.53 19.45
CA MET A 1 24.28 13.57 18.72
C MET A 1 24.18 12.19 19.38
N THR A 2 25.25 11.62 19.91
CA THR A 2 25.26 10.25 20.49
C THR A 2 24.61 10.12 21.89
N LEU A 3 24.54 11.20 22.68
CA LEU A 3 23.95 11.19 24.03
C LEU A 3 22.42 11.30 24.02
N HIS A 4 21.85 12.13 23.13
CA HIS A 4 20.39 12.23 22.95
C HIS A 4 19.79 10.91 22.43
N HIS A 5 20.50 10.21 21.56
CA HIS A 5 20.08 8.90 21.04
C HIS A 5 20.05 7.81 22.13
N ARG A 6 20.92 7.90 23.16
CA ARG A 6 20.93 6.96 24.31
C ARG A 6 19.86 7.28 25.35
N GLN A 7 19.59 8.56 25.64
CA GLN A 7 18.51 8.93 26.56
C GLN A 7 17.13 8.59 26.00
N GLN A 8 16.94 8.69 24.69
CA GLN A 8 15.68 8.33 24.04
C GLN A 8 15.49 6.80 23.95
N GLN A 9 16.58 6.04 23.75
CA GLN A 9 16.56 4.58 23.86
C GLN A 9 16.37 4.08 25.31
N SER A 10 16.89 4.77 26.33
CA SER A 10 16.71 4.35 27.73
C SER A 10 15.30 4.65 28.26
N LEU A 11 14.65 5.71 27.76
CA LEU A 11 13.26 6.00 28.08
C LEU A 11 12.30 4.98 27.44
N LEU A 12 12.64 4.48 26.25
CA LEU A 12 11.90 3.40 25.58
C LEU A 12 12.20 2.01 26.17
N SER A 13 13.44 1.75 26.65
CA SER A 13 13.75 0.47 27.30
C SER A 13 13.14 0.35 28.70
N ASN A 14 13.05 1.45 29.46
CA ASN A 14 12.47 1.44 30.80
C ASN A 14 10.93 1.35 30.81
N SER A 15 10.25 1.68 29.70
CA SER A 15 8.82 1.34 29.54
C SER A 15 8.60 -0.13 29.20
N ASP A 16 9.59 -0.80 28.63
CA ASP A 16 9.49 -2.21 28.20
C ASP A 16 9.90 -3.22 29.28
N THR A 17 10.64 -2.82 30.32
CA THR A 17 11.21 -3.76 31.31
C THR A 17 10.49 -3.85 32.67
N ASN A 18 9.53 -2.96 32.98
CA ASN A 18 8.85 -2.97 34.28
C ASN A 18 7.37 -3.39 34.24
N ASN A 19 6.91 -4.00 33.14
CA ASN A 19 5.52 -4.50 33.07
C ASN A 19 5.38 -5.91 32.45
N THR A 20 6.46 -6.69 32.42
CA THR A 20 6.50 -7.99 31.75
C THR A 20 6.20 -9.21 32.64
N ASP A 21 5.95 -9.02 33.94
CA ASP A 21 5.79 -10.16 34.89
C ASP A 21 4.37 -10.35 35.49
N SER A 22 3.32 -9.73 34.94
CA SER A 22 1.93 -9.96 35.44
C SER A 22 0.93 -10.54 34.42
N TYR A 23 1.34 -10.84 33.18
CA TYR A 23 0.42 -11.27 32.11
C TYR A 23 0.05 -12.76 32.11
N ARG A 24 -0.17 -13.36 33.29
CA ARG A 24 -0.74 -14.72 33.36
C ARG A 24 -1.47 -15.04 34.66
N SER A 25 -2.38 -14.17 35.07
CA SER A 25 -3.48 -14.55 35.98
C SER A 25 -4.46 -13.40 36.09
N THR A 26 -5.56 -13.46 35.35
CA THR A 26 -6.85 -12.97 35.81
C THR A 26 -7.89 -13.52 34.84
N ASP A 27 -8.67 -14.44 35.39
CA ASP A 27 -9.77 -15.09 34.73
C ASP A 27 -10.78 -14.05 34.19
N THR A 28 -11.26 -14.38 33.01
CA THR A 28 -12.46 -13.88 32.35
C THR A 28 -13.63 -13.76 33.32
N GLU A 29 -14.08 -12.53 33.55
CA GLU A 29 -15.46 -12.25 33.91
C GLU A 29 -15.88 -10.88 33.38
N TYR A 30 -17.05 -10.86 32.73
CA TYR A 30 -17.90 -9.74 32.28
C TYR A 30 -17.98 -9.32 30.79
N ASN A 31 -19.21 -9.53 30.32
CA ASN A 31 -19.96 -8.95 29.19
C ASN A 31 -19.82 -9.57 27.80
N ASN A 32 -20.30 -10.81 27.75
CA ASN A 32 -20.89 -11.47 26.61
C ASN A 32 -22.24 -10.80 26.23
N SER A 33 -22.26 -9.99 25.18
CA SER A 33 -23.45 -9.80 24.35
C SER A 33 -23.00 -9.29 22.97
N GLN A 34 -23.29 -10.09 21.93
CA GLN A 34 -22.96 -9.87 20.50
C GLN A 34 -21.56 -10.27 20.00
N ALA A 35 -21.04 -11.42 20.45
CA ALA A 35 -20.05 -12.16 19.66
C ALA A 35 -20.78 -13.25 18.86
N ASP A 36 -20.81 -13.08 17.54
CA ASP A 36 -21.31 -14.08 16.59
C ASP A 36 -20.47 -15.36 16.73
N GLU A 37 -21.11 -16.45 17.13
CA GLU A 37 -20.52 -17.77 17.33
C GLU A 37 -20.01 -18.32 15.99
N ARG A 38 -18.68 -18.34 15.81
CA ARG A 38 -17.93 -19.32 15.01
C ARG A 38 -16.42 -19.12 15.22
N VAL A 39 -15.92 -19.56 16.38
CA VAL A 39 -14.49 -19.86 16.53
C VAL A 39 -14.31 -21.32 16.09
N PRO A 40 -13.63 -21.61 14.97
CA PRO A 40 -13.34 -22.99 14.61
C PRO A 40 -12.39 -23.60 15.63
N GLU A 41 -12.66 -24.84 16.04
CA GLU A 41 -11.76 -25.69 16.84
C GLU A 41 -10.33 -25.64 16.28
N ALA A 42 -9.35 -25.69 17.19
CA ALA A 42 -7.92 -25.53 16.93
C ALA A 42 -7.44 -26.26 15.66
N SER A 43 -7.40 -25.54 14.54
CA SER A 43 -6.84 -25.98 13.29
C SER A 43 -5.34 -26.25 13.46
N HIS A 44 -4.83 -27.35 12.91
CA HIS A 44 -3.42 -27.69 12.87
C HIS A 44 -2.57 -26.49 12.38
N LEU A 45 -1.91 -25.78 13.29
CA LEU A 45 -1.07 -24.64 12.96
C LEU A 45 0.20 -25.10 12.25
N SER A 46 0.52 -24.47 11.11
CA SER A 46 1.63 -24.88 10.26
C SER A 46 2.99 -24.59 10.89
N SER A 47 3.90 -25.55 10.83
CA SER A 47 5.29 -25.35 11.25
C SER A 47 6.06 -24.52 10.22
N THR A 48 7.18 -23.90 10.61
CA THR A 48 7.99 -23.10 9.67
C THR A 48 8.47 -23.91 8.46
N THR A 49 8.72 -25.20 8.65
CA THR A 49 9.09 -26.13 7.56
C THR A 49 7.92 -26.40 6.63
N GLU A 50 6.71 -26.55 7.18
CA GLU A 50 5.49 -26.72 6.38
C GLU A 50 5.21 -25.46 5.56
N THR A 51 5.36 -24.27 6.16
CA THR A 51 5.26 -23.00 5.46
C THR A 51 6.24 -22.91 4.29
N PHE A 52 7.49 -23.38 4.45
CA PHE A 52 8.46 -23.44 3.34
C PHE A 52 7.91 -24.27 2.17
N PHE A 53 7.40 -25.48 2.42
CA PHE A 53 6.82 -26.33 1.37
C PHE A 53 5.59 -25.70 0.72
N HIS A 54 4.75 -25.00 1.49
CA HIS A 54 3.62 -24.25 0.95
C HIS A 54 4.09 -23.12 0.01
N ILE A 55 5.08 -22.30 0.41
CA ILE A 55 5.60 -21.21 -0.43
C ILE A 55 6.18 -21.77 -1.73
N VAL A 56 6.96 -22.86 -1.66
CA VAL A 56 7.54 -23.50 -2.84
C VAL A 56 6.45 -24.07 -3.75
N CYS A 57 5.47 -24.79 -3.20
CA CYS A 57 4.34 -25.33 -3.98
C CYS A 57 3.55 -24.24 -4.70
N ILE A 58 3.18 -23.17 -3.99
CA ILE A 58 2.38 -22.06 -4.53
C ILE A 58 3.14 -21.30 -5.62
N THR A 59 4.43 -21.05 -5.41
CA THR A 59 5.21 -20.17 -6.28
C THR A 59 5.85 -20.92 -7.44
N ALA A 60 6.47 -22.09 -7.19
CA ALA A 60 7.30 -22.77 -8.17
C ALA A 60 6.51 -23.44 -9.31
N GLY A 61 5.29 -23.93 -9.01
CA GLY A 61 4.49 -24.88 -9.80
C GLY A 61 4.57 -24.73 -11.32
N THR A 62 3.65 -23.97 -11.92
CA THR A 62 3.61 -23.82 -13.39
C THR A 62 4.55 -22.75 -13.92
N GLY A 63 4.96 -21.81 -13.07
CA GLY A 63 5.87 -20.72 -13.41
C GLY A 63 7.20 -21.22 -13.95
N ILE A 64 7.73 -22.33 -13.43
CA ILE A 64 9.02 -22.90 -13.85
C ILE A 64 9.02 -23.40 -15.30
N LEU A 65 7.88 -23.88 -15.79
CA LEU A 65 7.76 -24.52 -17.10
C LEU A 65 7.84 -23.53 -18.26
N GLN A 66 7.53 -22.25 -17.99
CA GLN A 66 7.56 -21.15 -18.95
C GLN A 66 8.94 -20.46 -19.02
N LEU A 67 9.78 -20.57 -17.99
CA LEU A 67 11.01 -19.76 -17.88
C LEU A 67 12.00 -19.93 -19.04
N PRO A 68 12.25 -21.15 -19.58
CA PRO A 68 13.09 -21.28 -20.76
C PRO A 68 12.55 -20.50 -21.96
N TYR A 69 11.22 -20.47 -22.13
CA TYR A 69 10.56 -19.70 -23.19
C TYR A 69 10.64 -18.19 -22.92
N ALA A 70 10.59 -17.77 -21.66
CA ALA A 70 10.84 -16.38 -21.28
C ALA A 70 12.26 -15.95 -21.69
N LEU A 71 13.27 -16.78 -21.44
CA LEU A 71 14.64 -16.55 -21.92
C LEU A 71 14.75 -16.54 -23.44
N LYS A 72 14.01 -17.40 -24.14
CA LYS A 72 13.89 -17.31 -25.61
C LYS A 72 13.33 -15.97 -26.08
N SER A 73 12.41 -15.40 -25.31
CA SER A 73 11.78 -14.11 -25.62
C SER A 73 12.66 -12.92 -25.26
N GLY A 74 13.36 -12.92 -24.13
CA GLY A 74 14.16 -11.76 -23.67
C GLY A 74 15.67 -11.88 -23.86
N GLY A 75 16.19 -13.08 -24.19
CA GLY A 75 17.61 -13.41 -24.21
C GLY A 75 18.19 -13.75 -22.83
N TRP A 76 19.48 -14.07 -22.79
CA TRP A 76 20.23 -14.42 -21.57
C TRP A 76 20.20 -13.34 -20.47
N ALA A 77 20.04 -12.06 -20.83
CA ALA A 77 19.82 -10.97 -19.87
C ALA A 77 18.63 -11.23 -18.93
N SER A 78 17.64 -12.00 -19.36
CA SER A 78 16.49 -12.41 -18.53
C SER A 78 16.89 -13.23 -17.30
N MET A 79 18.10 -13.83 -17.28
CA MET A 79 18.62 -14.53 -16.11
C MET A 79 18.88 -13.59 -14.93
N ALA A 80 19.43 -12.40 -15.21
CA ALA A 80 19.57 -11.36 -14.19
C ALA A 80 18.20 -10.88 -13.69
N TYR A 81 17.20 -10.87 -14.57
CA TYR A 81 15.84 -10.51 -14.21
C TYR A 81 15.17 -11.55 -13.30
N ILE A 82 15.44 -12.85 -13.46
CA ILE A 82 14.95 -13.88 -12.52
C ILE A 82 15.46 -13.59 -11.10
N ALA A 83 16.76 -13.28 -10.95
CA ALA A 83 17.34 -12.94 -9.66
C ALA A 83 16.74 -11.64 -9.07
N LEU A 84 16.54 -10.62 -9.92
CA LEU A 84 15.90 -9.36 -9.51
C LEU A 84 14.45 -9.58 -9.08
N ALA A 85 13.66 -10.32 -9.85
CA ALA A 85 12.27 -10.62 -9.55
C ALA A 85 12.13 -11.42 -8.25
N ALA A 86 13.04 -12.36 -7.98
CA ALA A 86 13.11 -13.07 -6.71
C ALA A 86 13.39 -12.12 -5.53
N ALA A 87 14.35 -11.22 -5.67
CA ALA A 87 14.69 -10.26 -4.62
C ALA A 87 13.52 -9.31 -4.32
N ILE A 88 12.87 -8.77 -5.36
CA ILE A 88 11.72 -7.88 -5.19
C ILE A 88 10.54 -8.64 -4.60
N SER A 89 10.19 -9.84 -5.10
CA SER A 89 9.10 -10.65 -4.56
C SER A 89 9.30 -11.00 -3.08
N ALA A 90 10.53 -11.36 -2.68
CA ALA A 90 10.85 -11.62 -1.28
C ALA A 90 10.73 -10.36 -0.41
N TYR A 91 11.06 -9.20 -0.95
CA TYR A 91 10.96 -7.91 -0.27
C TYR A 91 9.49 -7.47 -0.11
N THR A 92 8.73 -7.46 -1.20
CA THR A 92 7.33 -7.05 -1.21
C THR A 92 6.47 -7.99 -0.37
N GLY A 93 6.75 -9.29 -0.37
CA GLY A 93 6.06 -10.24 0.50
C GLY A 93 6.33 -10.04 2.00
N LYS A 94 7.48 -9.45 2.37
CA LYS A 94 7.74 -9.03 3.77
C LYS A 94 6.99 -7.75 4.11
N ILE A 95 6.93 -6.78 3.19
CA ILE A 95 6.17 -5.54 3.39
C ILE A 95 4.69 -5.87 3.56
N LEU A 96 4.12 -6.68 2.66
CA LEU A 96 2.72 -7.05 2.70
C LEU A 96 2.32 -7.63 4.06
N VAL A 97 3.11 -8.59 4.59
CA VAL A 97 2.84 -9.16 5.91
C VAL A 97 3.00 -8.13 7.03
N ARG A 98 3.96 -7.20 6.94
CA ARG A 98 4.05 -6.10 7.92
C ARG A 98 2.82 -5.21 7.89
N CYS A 99 2.28 -4.92 6.71
CA CYS A 99 1.07 -4.11 6.56
C CYS A 99 -0.17 -4.77 7.19
N LEU A 100 -0.21 -6.11 7.30
CA LEU A 100 -1.30 -6.81 8.02
C LEU A 100 -1.36 -6.41 9.50
N TYR A 101 -0.23 -6.02 10.09
CA TYR A 101 -0.10 -5.66 11.50
C TYR A 101 0.06 -4.14 11.72
N TYR A 102 -0.50 -3.30 10.84
CA TYR A 102 -0.33 -1.85 10.94
C TYR A 102 -0.84 -1.25 12.26
N LYS A 103 -1.84 -1.88 12.90
CA LYS A 103 -2.44 -1.44 14.17
C LYS A 103 -2.10 -2.41 15.30
N HIS A 104 -1.73 -1.89 16.47
CA HIS A 104 -1.47 -2.71 17.65
C HIS A 104 -2.71 -3.54 18.04
N GLY A 105 -2.53 -4.85 18.20
CA GLY A 105 -3.58 -5.79 18.64
C GLY A 105 -4.59 -6.21 17.57
N VAL A 106 -4.56 -5.66 16.35
CA VAL A 106 -5.50 -6.00 15.26
C VAL A 106 -4.74 -6.38 14.00
N ARG A 107 -4.96 -7.61 13.52
CA ARG A 107 -4.39 -8.13 12.27
C ARG A 107 -5.45 -8.10 11.17
N LEU A 108 -5.16 -7.46 10.04
CA LEU A 108 -5.98 -7.55 8.84
C LEU A 108 -5.92 -8.96 8.25
N GLN A 109 -7.02 -9.45 7.68
CA GLN A 109 -7.11 -10.86 7.25
C GLN A 109 -6.64 -11.06 5.82
N SER A 110 -6.87 -10.08 4.94
CA SER A 110 -6.64 -10.23 3.50
C SER A 110 -5.83 -9.09 2.90
N TYR A 111 -5.28 -9.32 1.71
CA TYR A 111 -4.60 -8.28 0.95
C TYR A 111 -5.59 -7.16 0.56
N SER A 112 -6.82 -7.49 0.18
CA SER A 112 -7.87 -6.51 -0.12
C SER A 112 -8.14 -5.56 1.06
N GLU A 113 -8.09 -6.06 2.30
CA GLU A 113 -8.25 -5.24 3.51
C GLU A 113 -7.03 -4.35 3.80
N VAL A 114 -5.82 -4.81 3.48
CA VAL A 114 -4.62 -3.95 3.53
C VAL A 114 -4.77 -2.77 2.57
N ALA A 115 -5.28 -3.02 1.38
CA ALA A 115 -5.55 -1.97 0.40
C ALA A 115 -6.68 -1.03 0.83
N GLU A 116 -7.71 -1.55 1.52
CA GLU A 116 -8.77 -0.74 2.12
C GLU A 116 -8.22 0.22 3.18
N ALA A 117 -7.35 -0.29 4.06
CA ALA A 117 -6.76 0.51 5.12
C ALA A 117 -5.89 1.65 4.58
N ALA A 118 -5.23 1.46 3.43
CA ALA A 118 -4.33 2.45 2.84
C ALA A 118 -5.01 3.42 1.87
N PHE A 119 -5.92 2.93 1.02
CA PHE A 119 -6.50 3.68 -0.10
C PHE A 119 -8.04 3.80 -0.01
N GLY A 120 -8.65 3.29 1.05
CA GLY A 120 -10.10 3.27 1.23
C GLY A 120 -10.83 2.24 0.36
N PRO A 121 -12.17 2.34 0.26
CA PRO A 121 -13.01 1.35 -0.43
C PRO A 121 -12.67 1.15 -1.91
N ARG A 122 -12.19 2.20 -2.60
CA ARG A 122 -11.76 2.11 -4.00
C ARG A 122 -10.50 1.26 -4.16
N GLY A 123 -9.54 1.41 -3.24
CA GLY A 123 -8.34 0.57 -3.23
C GLY A 123 -8.65 -0.90 -2.99
N ARG A 124 -9.58 -1.18 -2.06
CA ARG A 124 -10.09 -2.54 -1.83
C ARG A 124 -10.63 -3.16 -3.11
N LEU A 125 -11.49 -2.43 -3.83
CA LEU A 125 -12.10 -2.92 -5.07
C LEU A 125 -11.05 -3.23 -6.14
N VAL A 126 -10.06 -2.35 -6.32
CA VAL A 126 -8.99 -2.53 -7.32
C VAL A 126 -8.13 -3.76 -6.98
N VAL A 127 -7.59 -3.84 -5.76
CA VAL A 127 -6.71 -4.94 -5.37
C VAL A 127 -7.45 -6.27 -5.39
N ARG A 128 -8.70 -6.29 -4.95
CA ARG A 128 -9.54 -7.48 -5.01
C ARG A 128 -9.77 -7.94 -6.45
N THR A 129 -10.13 -7.03 -7.35
CA THR A 129 -10.36 -7.37 -8.76
C THR A 129 -9.09 -7.94 -9.39
N LEU A 130 -7.94 -7.32 -9.14
CA LEU A 130 -6.65 -7.83 -9.66
C LEU A 130 -6.29 -9.20 -9.07
N LYS A 131 -6.54 -9.41 -7.77
CA LYS A 131 -6.34 -10.69 -7.09
C LYS A 131 -7.21 -11.79 -7.72
N ASP A 132 -8.50 -11.51 -7.91
CA ASP A 132 -9.46 -12.47 -8.47
C ASP A 132 -9.15 -12.79 -9.94
N VAL A 133 -8.83 -11.77 -10.76
CA VAL A 133 -8.37 -11.96 -12.14
C VAL A 133 -7.11 -12.83 -12.18
N ASN A 134 -6.15 -12.61 -11.27
CA ASN A 134 -4.95 -13.44 -11.22
C ASN A 134 -5.27 -14.89 -10.87
N LEU A 135 -6.03 -15.14 -9.79
CA LEU A 135 -6.35 -16.48 -9.32
C LEU A 135 -7.18 -17.27 -10.35
N LEU A 136 -8.18 -16.64 -10.96
CA LEU A 136 -9.00 -17.26 -12.01
C LEU A 136 -8.17 -17.56 -13.27
N GLY A 137 -7.27 -16.64 -13.63
CA GLY A 137 -6.35 -16.86 -14.75
C GLY A 137 -5.38 -18.02 -14.49
N VAL A 138 -4.82 -18.13 -13.29
CA VAL A 138 -3.93 -19.25 -12.90
C VAL A 138 -4.65 -20.59 -13.03
N VAL A 139 -5.91 -20.67 -12.58
CA VAL A 139 -6.73 -21.88 -12.72
C VAL A 139 -6.98 -22.22 -14.19
N GLY A 140 -7.31 -21.22 -15.02
CA GLY A 140 -7.43 -21.41 -16.46
C GLY A 140 -6.16 -21.99 -17.08
N ILE A 141 -5.00 -21.44 -16.71
CA ILE A 141 -3.68 -21.95 -17.14
C ILE A 141 -3.47 -23.40 -16.69
N TYR A 142 -3.88 -23.76 -15.48
CA TYR A 142 -3.71 -25.11 -14.95
C TYR A 142 -4.54 -26.15 -15.72
N ILE A 143 -5.75 -25.78 -16.12
CA ILE A 143 -6.63 -26.62 -16.93
C ILE A 143 -6.06 -26.79 -18.34
N VAL A 144 -5.58 -25.71 -18.96
CA VAL A 144 -4.89 -25.75 -20.26
C VAL A 144 -3.66 -26.67 -20.18
N LEU A 145 -2.83 -26.50 -19.15
CA LEU A 145 -1.62 -27.27 -18.96
C LEU A 145 -1.90 -28.76 -18.72
N ALA A 146 -2.96 -29.09 -17.96
CA ALA A 146 -3.42 -30.46 -17.79
C ALA A 146 -3.87 -31.05 -19.14
N GLY A 147 -4.66 -30.32 -19.92
CA GLY A 147 -5.10 -30.75 -21.25
C GLY A 147 -3.94 -31.05 -22.19
N ILE A 148 -2.97 -30.15 -22.31
CA ILE A 148 -1.76 -30.33 -23.14
C ILE A 148 -0.93 -31.54 -22.67
N SER A 149 -0.84 -31.74 -21.35
CA SER A 149 -0.06 -32.82 -20.76
C SER A 149 -0.72 -34.19 -20.99
N ILE A 150 -2.06 -34.28 -20.86
CA ILE A 150 -2.81 -35.51 -21.13
C ILE A 150 -2.78 -35.84 -22.61
N ASP A 151 -3.02 -34.86 -23.49
CA ASP A 151 -2.94 -35.03 -24.95
C ASP A 151 -1.58 -35.61 -25.37
N SER A 152 -0.51 -35.07 -24.79
CA SER A 152 0.85 -35.55 -25.04
C SER A 152 1.18 -36.92 -24.42
N LEU A 153 0.39 -37.39 -23.43
CA LEU A 153 0.54 -38.71 -22.82
C LEU A 153 -0.21 -39.81 -23.58
N VAL A 154 -1.28 -39.46 -24.29
CA VAL A 154 -2.13 -40.42 -25.01
C VAL A 154 -1.70 -40.67 -26.46
N VAL A 155 -0.67 -39.99 -26.93
CA VAL A 155 -0.07 -40.23 -28.27
C VAL A 155 0.29 -41.71 -28.42
N GLY A 156 -0.18 -42.34 -29.49
CA GLY A 156 0.00 -43.77 -29.77
C GLY A 156 -1.05 -44.69 -29.13
N THR A 157 -2.10 -44.13 -28.51
CA THR A 157 -3.23 -44.90 -27.95
C THR A 157 -4.54 -44.63 -28.72
N PRO A 158 -5.58 -45.48 -28.60
CA PRO A 158 -6.84 -45.28 -29.31
C PRO A 158 -7.57 -43.97 -28.99
N VAL A 159 -7.21 -43.31 -27.89
CA VAL A 159 -7.85 -42.06 -27.43
C VAL A 159 -7.12 -40.80 -27.94
N GLU A 160 -6.07 -40.94 -28.74
CA GLU A 160 -5.36 -39.81 -29.39
C GLU A 160 -6.29 -38.96 -30.27
N GLN A 161 -7.33 -39.57 -30.86
CA GLN A 161 -8.28 -38.89 -31.76
C GLN A 161 -9.07 -37.73 -31.13
N PHE A 162 -9.13 -37.64 -29.79
CA PHE A 162 -9.94 -36.61 -29.11
C PHE A 162 -9.27 -35.22 -29.11
N GLY A 163 -7.93 -35.17 -29.18
CA GLY A 163 -7.14 -33.94 -29.24
C GLY A 163 -7.15 -33.05 -28.00
N GLU A 164 -6.28 -32.04 -28.00
CA GLU A 164 -6.01 -31.13 -26.88
C GLU A 164 -7.28 -30.49 -26.27
N ARG A 165 -8.18 -29.97 -27.12
CA ARG A 165 -9.39 -29.25 -26.67
C ARG A 165 -10.34 -30.14 -25.89
N PHE A 166 -10.44 -31.42 -26.24
CA PHE A 166 -11.24 -32.37 -25.48
C PHE A 166 -10.65 -32.58 -24.09
N TRP A 167 -9.33 -32.74 -23.98
CA TRP A 167 -8.66 -32.95 -22.69
C TRP A 167 -8.69 -31.71 -21.79
N ILE A 168 -8.68 -30.50 -22.36
CA ILE A 168 -8.94 -29.25 -21.64
C ILE A 168 -10.36 -29.28 -21.04
N ALA A 169 -11.37 -29.62 -21.86
CA ALA A 169 -12.76 -29.71 -21.38
C ALA A 169 -12.93 -30.80 -20.31
N ALA A 170 -12.31 -31.98 -20.51
CA ALA A 170 -12.34 -33.07 -19.54
C ALA A 170 -11.68 -32.66 -18.21
N SER A 171 -10.55 -31.96 -18.26
CA SER A 171 -9.86 -31.41 -17.08
C SER A 171 -10.73 -30.40 -16.34
N ALA A 172 -11.44 -29.52 -17.06
CA ALA A 172 -12.38 -28.58 -16.47
C ALA A 172 -13.55 -29.28 -15.76
N VAL A 173 -14.07 -30.38 -16.32
CA VAL A 173 -15.12 -31.20 -15.69
C VAL A 173 -14.62 -31.88 -14.41
N VAL A 174 -13.38 -32.38 -14.40
CA VAL A 174 -12.76 -32.96 -13.20
C VAL A 174 -12.65 -31.91 -12.08
N VAL A 175 -12.16 -30.72 -12.41
CA VAL A 175 -12.05 -29.60 -11.46
C VAL A 175 -13.43 -29.15 -10.97
N TRP A 176 -14.41 -29.03 -11.87
CA TRP A 176 -15.81 -28.71 -11.53
C TRP A 176 -16.40 -29.72 -10.55
N ALA A 177 -16.26 -31.02 -10.85
CA ALA A 177 -16.75 -32.09 -9.99
C ALA A 177 -16.10 -32.02 -8.60
N ALA A 178 -14.78 -31.78 -8.54
CA ALA A 178 -14.06 -31.60 -7.30
C ALA A 178 -14.60 -30.42 -6.47
N ILE A 179 -14.91 -29.28 -7.08
CA ILE A 179 -15.38 -28.07 -6.38
C ILE A 179 -16.82 -28.17 -5.89
N VAL A 180 -17.69 -28.79 -6.69
CA VAL A 180 -19.10 -29.00 -6.34
C VAL A 180 -19.22 -30.08 -5.27
N ALA A 181 -18.38 -31.12 -5.33
CA ALA A 181 -18.36 -32.20 -4.34
C ALA A 181 -17.59 -31.85 -3.07
N ALA A 182 -16.57 -30.98 -3.14
CA ALA A 182 -15.71 -30.68 -2.01
C ALA A 182 -16.44 -29.97 -0.87
N ARG A 183 -16.60 -30.72 0.22
CA ARG A 183 -16.75 -30.19 1.57
C ARG A 183 -15.33 -29.92 2.08
N GLN A 184 -14.96 -28.66 2.28
CA GLN A 184 -13.65 -28.14 2.76
C GLN A 184 -12.48 -29.17 2.85
N ILE A 185 -11.47 -29.00 2.01
CA ILE A 185 -10.26 -29.85 2.02
C ILE A 185 -9.47 -29.59 3.30
N HIS A 186 -9.38 -30.58 4.19
CA HIS A 186 -8.75 -30.45 5.50
C HIS A 186 -7.22 -30.63 5.46
N ASP A 187 -6.67 -31.27 4.42
CA ASP A 187 -5.26 -31.69 4.35
C ASP A 187 -4.44 -30.96 3.27
N VAL A 188 -4.42 -29.63 3.31
CA VAL A 188 -3.68 -28.76 2.36
C VAL A 188 -2.15 -29.01 2.39
N PHE A 189 -1.63 -29.53 3.52
CA PHE A 189 -0.20 -29.78 3.71
C PHE A 189 0.34 -30.92 2.83
N VAL A 190 -0.30 -32.10 2.81
CA VAL A 190 0.13 -33.25 2.01
C VAL A 190 0.20 -32.89 0.53
N LEU A 191 -0.80 -32.14 0.06
CA LEU A 191 -0.82 -31.69 -1.32
C LEU A 191 0.33 -30.73 -1.66
N SER A 192 0.76 -29.93 -0.68
CA SER A 192 1.87 -29.00 -0.86
C SER A 192 3.23 -29.70 -0.91
N ILE A 193 3.39 -30.79 -0.16
CA ILE A 193 4.55 -31.70 -0.34
C ILE A 193 4.52 -32.31 -1.74
N PHE A 194 3.37 -32.84 -2.18
CA PHE A 194 3.24 -33.45 -3.50
C PHE A 194 3.56 -32.47 -4.63
N GLY A 195 3.08 -31.23 -4.54
CA GLY A 195 3.41 -30.17 -5.50
C GLY A 195 4.88 -29.78 -5.50
N THR A 196 5.49 -29.68 -4.31
CA THR A 196 6.94 -29.42 -4.20
C THR A 196 7.75 -30.55 -4.81
N LEU A 197 7.40 -31.81 -4.50
CA LEU A 197 8.06 -33.00 -5.06
C LEU A 197 7.93 -33.03 -6.59
N THR A 198 6.74 -32.75 -7.11
CA THR A 198 6.49 -32.65 -8.57
C THR A 198 7.41 -31.63 -9.22
N THR A 199 7.57 -30.46 -8.59
CA THR A 199 8.47 -29.40 -9.07
C THR A 199 9.92 -29.87 -9.08
N VAL A 200 10.41 -30.48 -7.99
CA VAL A 200 11.79 -30.97 -7.88
C VAL A 200 12.08 -32.06 -8.92
N VAL A 201 11.15 -33.03 -9.08
CA VAL A 201 11.27 -34.09 -10.09
C VAL A 201 11.34 -33.50 -11.50
N MET A 202 10.50 -32.51 -11.80
CA MET A 202 10.52 -31.82 -13.09
C MET A 202 11.88 -31.12 -13.33
N VAL A 203 12.43 -30.43 -12.32
CA VAL A 203 13.76 -29.79 -12.41
C VAL A 203 14.84 -30.80 -12.74
N VAL A 204 14.88 -31.92 -12.01
CA VAL A 204 15.87 -32.99 -12.22
C VAL A 204 15.75 -33.55 -13.63
N ILE A 205 14.53 -33.82 -14.11
CA ILE A 205 14.29 -34.36 -15.45
C ILE A 205 14.72 -33.37 -16.54
N VAL A 206 14.39 -32.07 -16.41
CA VAL A 206 14.83 -31.05 -17.40
C VAL A 206 16.34 -30.96 -17.45
N ILE A 207 17.01 -30.92 -16.30
CA ILE A 207 18.47 -30.81 -16.23
C ILE A 207 19.11 -32.06 -16.83
N TRP A 208 18.68 -33.24 -16.38
CA TRP A 208 19.26 -34.51 -16.81
C TRP A 208 19.07 -34.75 -18.31
N LEU A 209 17.84 -34.66 -18.82
CA LEU A 209 17.56 -34.88 -20.23
C LEU A 209 18.12 -33.77 -21.11
N GLY A 210 18.10 -32.52 -20.65
CA GLY A 210 18.69 -31.40 -21.39
C GLY A 210 20.20 -31.55 -21.57
N VAL A 211 20.92 -31.99 -20.53
CA VAL A 211 22.37 -32.26 -20.63
C VAL A 211 22.66 -33.44 -21.55
N LEU A 212 21.87 -34.51 -21.50
CA LEU A 212 22.03 -35.62 -22.44
C LEU A 212 21.80 -35.17 -23.88
N ASP A 213 20.74 -34.41 -24.14
CA ASP A 213 20.40 -33.91 -25.48
C ASP A 213 21.47 -32.94 -26.03
N LEU A 214 22.17 -32.23 -25.13
CA LEU A 214 23.33 -31.38 -25.49
C LEU A 214 24.46 -32.17 -26.14
N GLU A 215 24.67 -33.43 -25.75
CA GLU A 215 25.71 -34.31 -26.31
C GLU A 215 25.33 -34.85 -27.69
N PHE A 216 24.03 -35.01 -27.97
CA PHE A 216 23.53 -35.57 -29.23
C PHE A 216 23.25 -34.51 -30.32
N MET A 217 23.06 -33.24 -29.93
CA MET A 217 22.75 -32.15 -30.86
C MET A 217 23.99 -31.71 -31.67
N HIS A 218 24.01 -32.06 -32.96
CA HIS A 218 25.12 -31.77 -33.87
C HIS A 218 25.29 -30.28 -34.20
N ALA A 219 24.21 -29.48 -34.09
CA ALA A 219 24.23 -28.03 -34.27
C ALA A 219 23.39 -27.35 -33.18
N ARG A 220 24.01 -26.40 -32.46
CA ARG A 220 23.34 -25.68 -31.36
C ARG A 220 22.35 -24.65 -31.93
N PRO A 221 21.09 -24.64 -31.46
CA PRO A 221 20.15 -23.58 -31.81
C PRO A 221 20.70 -22.20 -31.42
N PRO A 222 20.48 -21.15 -32.22
CA PRO A 222 20.98 -19.82 -31.90
C PRO A 222 20.35 -19.32 -30.59
N THR A 223 21.18 -18.73 -29.74
CA THR A 223 20.74 -17.99 -28.54
C THR A 223 21.07 -16.51 -28.71
N LYS A 224 20.22 -15.65 -28.16
CA LYS A 224 20.40 -14.21 -28.10
C LYS A 224 20.85 -13.77 -26.71
N ALA A 225 21.80 -12.84 -26.64
CA ALA A 225 22.19 -12.20 -25.38
C ALA A 225 21.05 -11.34 -24.83
N ILE A 226 20.42 -10.53 -25.68
CA ILE A 226 19.25 -9.70 -25.35
C ILE A 226 18.34 -9.58 -26.58
N ASP A 227 17.03 -9.57 -26.36
CA ASP A 227 16.02 -9.22 -27.36
C ASP A 227 15.07 -8.15 -26.80
N ILE A 228 15.39 -6.88 -27.06
CA ILE A 228 14.68 -5.73 -26.47
C ILE A 228 13.21 -5.70 -26.91
N ARG A 229 12.89 -6.17 -28.12
CA ARG A 229 11.52 -6.11 -28.66
C ARG A 229 10.58 -7.06 -27.91
N MET A 230 11.08 -8.24 -27.56
CA MET A 230 10.31 -9.29 -26.91
C MET A 230 10.57 -9.36 -25.38
N MET A 231 11.43 -8.47 -24.87
CA MET A 231 11.74 -8.33 -23.45
C MET A 231 10.50 -8.13 -22.57
N PRO A 232 9.48 -7.29 -22.90
CA PRO A 232 8.30 -7.14 -22.05
C PRO A 232 7.54 -8.45 -21.79
N ILE A 233 7.49 -9.35 -22.78
CA ILE A 233 6.86 -10.67 -22.67
C ILE A 233 7.66 -11.57 -21.71
N SER A 234 8.99 -11.50 -21.78
CA SER A 234 9.88 -12.20 -20.84
C SER A 234 9.69 -11.68 -19.41
N LEU A 235 9.70 -10.35 -19.23
CA LEU A 235 9.54 -9.72 -17.92
C LEU A 235 8.20 -10.13 -17.28
N ALA A 236 7.11 -10.02 -18.04
CA ALA A 236 5.78 -10.38 -17.55
C ALA A 236 5.68 -11.87 -17.19
N SER A 237 6.28 -12.75 -18.00
CA SER A 237 6.34 -14.19 -17.70
C SER A 237 7.10 -14.48 -16.41
N ILE A 238 8.24 -13.80 -16.20
CA ILE A 238 9.07 -13.99 -15.00
C ILE A 238 8.36 -13.41 -13.77
N CYS A 239 7.69 -12.25 -13.88
CA CYS A 239 6.83 -11.70 -12.83
C CYS A 239 5.76 -12.70 -12.40
N PHE A 240 5.08 -13.32 -13.36
CA PHE A 240 4.07 -14.35 -13.10
C PHE A 240 4.64 -15.52 -12.29
N SER A 241 5.84 -15.98 -12.63
CA SER A 241 6.50 -17.09 -11.93
C SER A 241 6.81 -16.81 -10.45
N PHE A 242 6.76 -15.55 -10.00
CA PHE A 242 6.90 -15.15 -8.59
C PHE A 242 5.59 -14.69 -7.93
N GLY A 243 4.43 -15.09 -8.48
CA GLY A 243 3.07 -14.66 -8.12
C GLY A 243 2.52 -15.02 -6.72
N GLY A 244 3.35 -15.48 -5.78
CA GLY A 244 2.87 -16.01 -4.49
C GLY A 244 2.22 -15.00 -3.53
N ASN A 245 2.45 -13.70 -3.74
CA ASN A 245 2.09 -12.62 -2.79
C ASN A 245 0.61 -12.53 -2.42
N LEU A 246 -0.25 -12.98 -3.31
CA LEU A 246 -1.71 -13.02 -3.12
C LEU A 246 -2.12 -13.91 -1.94
N ASN A 247 -1.31 -14.92 -1.62
CA ASN A 247 -1.62 -15.96 -0.63
C ASN A 247 -0.87 -15.77 0.69
N TRP A 248 0.03 -14.78 0.80
CA TRP A 248 0.83 -14.56 2.00
C TRP A 248 0.01 -14.23 3.25
N PRO A 249 -1.06 -13.41 3.20
CA PRO A 249 -1.91 -13.19 4.36
C PRO A 249 -2.51 -14.47 4.91
N ASP A 250 -3.08 -15.33 4.08
CA ASP A 250 -3.71 -16.57 4.53
C ASP A 250 -2.66 -17.57 5.02
N LEU A 251 -1.54 -17.69 4.30
CA LEU A 251 -0.47 -18.61 4.67
C LEU A 251 0.18 -18.21 6.00
N GLU A 252 0.44 -16.92 6.21
CA GLU A 252 1.01 -16.42 7.45
C GLU A 252 0.04 -16.58 8.64
N ALA A 253 -1.26 -16.41 8.41
CA ALA A 253 -2.29 -16.64 9.43
C ALA A 253 -2.27 -18.09 9.94
N SER A 254 -1.94 -19.05 9.07
CA SER A 254 -1.86 -20.46 9.43
C SER A 254 -0.60 -20.83 10.23
N MET A 255 0.39 -19.94 10.36
CA MET A 255 1.67 -20.28 10.97
C MET A 255 1.59 -20.36 12.50
N LYS A 256 2.25 -21.38 13.07
CA LYS A 256 2.49 -21.45 14.52
C LYS A 256 3.36 -20.30 15.05
N SER A 257 4.22 -19.72 14.20
CA SER A 257 5.13 -18.64 14.59
C SER A 257 5.28 -17.57 13.50
N PRO A 258 4.31 -16.64 13.40
CA PRO A 258 4.31 -15.45 12.54
C PRO A 258 5.66 -14.73 12.44
N LYS A 259 6.36 -14.56 13.56
CA LYS A 259 7.66 -13.86 13.65
C LYS A 259 8.75 -14.48 12.76
N LYS A 260 8.62 -15.74 12.36
CA LYS A 260 9.57 -16.45 11.48
C LYS A 260 9.26 -16.29 9.99
N TRP A 261 8.17 -15.60 9.61
CA TRP A 261 7.74 -15.39 8.23
C TRP A 261 8.89 -14.94 7.31
N SER A 262 9.61 -13.88 7.70
CA SER A 262 10.70 -13.31 6.89
C SER A 262 11.80 -14.33 6.58
N LYS A 263 12.12 -15.23 7.53
CA LYS A 263 13.12 -16.28 7.33
C LYS A 263 12.60 -17.36 6.39
N ALA A 264 11.36 -17.83 6.60
CA ALA A 264 10.72 -18.83 5.76
C ALA A 264 10.59 -18.36 4.30
N LEU A 265 10.08 -17.14 4.10
CA LEU A 265 9.91 -16.55 2.78
C LEU A 265 11.25 -16.34 2.06
N SER A 266 12.28 -15.85 2.77
CA SER A 266 13.60 -15.65 2.14
C SER A 266 14.22 -16.98 1.73
N LEU A 267 14.18 -18.00 2.60
CA LEU A 267 14.74 -19.32 2.29
C LEU A 267 14.02 -19.98 1.11
N ALA A 268 12.68 -19.96 1.12
CA ALA A 268 11.89 -20.50 0.03
C ALA A 268 12.11 -19.75 -1.29
N THR A 269 12.14 -18.41 -1.27
CA THR A 269 12.34 -17.61 -2.49
C THR A 269 13.75 -17.80 -3.07
N THR A 270 14.79 -17.91 -2.24
CA THR A 270 16.15 -18.25 -2.70
C THR A 270 16.20 -19.63 -3.34
N PHE A 271 15.54 -20.62 -2.73
CA PHE A 271 15.43 -21.96 -3.30
C PHE A 271 14.70 -21.95 -4.65
N ILE A 272 13.57 -21.24 -4.76
CA ILE A 272 12.80 -21.07 -5.99
C ILE A 272 13.66 -20.39 -7.07
N ALA A 273 14.34 -19.30 -6.74
CA ALA A 273 15.20 -18.57 -7.68
C ALA A 273 16.32 -19.46 -8.24
N PHE A 274 16.92 -20.29 -7.39
CA PHE A 274 17.94 -21.26 -7.79
C PHE A 274 17.40 -22.28 -8.79
N ILE A 275 16.29 -22.97 -8.46
CA ILE A 275 15.73 -23.99 -9.37
C ILE A 275 15.22 -23.37 -10.68
N TYR A 276 14.69 -22.15 -10.61
CA TYR A 276 14.25 -21.37 -11.77
C TYR A 276 15.42 -21.03 -12.69
N ALA A 277 16.53 -20.55 -12.13
CA ALA A 277 17.74 -20.26 -12.89
C ALA A 277 18.30 -21.51 -13.58
N CYS A 278 18.34 -22.65 -12.88
CA CYS A 278 18.82 -23.92 -13.46
C CYS A 278 17.96 -24.38 -14.65
N VAL A 279 16.63 -24.43 -14.49
CA VAL A 279 15.72 -24.85 -15.56
C VAL A 279 15.77 -23.88 -16.74
N ALA A 280 15.76 -22.58 -16.47
CA ALA A 280 15.85 -21.55 -17.49
C ALA A 280 17.16 -21.65 -18.28
N ALA A 281 18.30 -21.78 -17.59
CA ALA A 281 19.62 -21.85 -18.21
C ALA A 281 19.80 -23.11 -19.05
N VAL A 282 19.43 -24.29 -18.53
CA VAL A 282 19.54 -25.55 -19.30
C VAL A 282 18.54 -25.54 -20.45
N GLY A 283 17.26 -25.23 -20.19
CA GLY A 283 16.23 -25.25 -21.21
C GLY A 283 16.53 -24.32 -22.38
N TYR A 284 16.92 -23.07 -22.12
CA TYR A 284 17.27 -22.14 -23.19
C TYR A 284 18.67 -22.40 -23.77
N GLY A 285 19.63 -22.84 -22.97
CA GLY A 285 20.98 -23.14 -23.45
C GLY A 285 21.04 -24.31 -24.42
N VAL A 286 20.21 -25.33 -24.21
CA VAL A 286 20.15 -26.53 -25.06
C VAL A 286 19.26 -26.28 -26.27
N TYR A 287 18.04 -25.78 -26.07
CA TYR A 287 17.04 -25.69 -27.14
C TYR A 287 17.00 -24.32 -27.86
N GLY A 288 17.63 -23.28 -27.31
CA GLY A 288 17.73 -21.93 -27.89
C GLY A 288 16.43 -21.40 -28.51
N GLY A 289 16.48 -21.01 -29.78
CA GLY A 289 15.31 -20.54 -30.53
C GLY A 289 14.17 -21.56 -30.71
N HIS A 290 14.42 -22.85 -30.48
CA HIS A 290 13.43 -23.93 -30.64
C HIS A 290 12.68 -24.26 -29.35
N VAL A 291 13.00 -23.63 -28.21
CA VAL A 291 12.26 -23.83 -26.96
C VAL A 291 10.75 -23.65 -27.19
N ARG A 292 9.99 -24.65 -26.75
CA ARG A 292 8.54 -24.64 -26.64
C ARG A 292 8.13 -24.42 -25.19
N SER A 293 6.94 -23.87 -25.00
CA SER A 293 6.34 -23.77 -23.68
C SER A 293 5.06 -24.59 -23.62
N PRO A 294 4.87 -25.40 -22.57
CA PRO A 294 5.79 -25.70 -21.46
C PRO A 294 7.06 -26.49 -21.88
N ILE A 295 8.15 -26.37 -21.11
CA ILE A 295 9.47 -26.92 -21.47
C ILE A 295 9.49 -28.42 -21.78
N PHE A 296 8.63 -29.23 -21.17
CA PHE A 296 8.60 -30.68 -21.42
C PHE A 296 8.18 -31.03 -22.86
N LEU A 297 7.61 -30.10 -23.63
CA LEU A 297 7.35 -30.26 -25.06
C LEU A 297 8.63 -30.15 -25.92
N SER A 298 9.73 -29.69 -25.32
CA SER A 298 11.05 -29.62 -25.97
C SER A 298 11.92 -30.83 -25.63
N LEU A 299 11.61 -31.55 -24.54
CA LEU A 299 12.38 -32.71 -24.09
C LEU A 299 12.13 -33.95 -24.96
N PRO A 300 13.12 -34.85 -25.10
CA PRO A 300 12.95 -36.11 -25.83
C PRO A 300 11.88 -36.99 -25.17
N SER A 301 11.05 -37.64 -26.00
CA SER A 301 10.00 -38.54 -25.51
C SER A 301 10.60 -39.75 -24.79
N GLY A 302 10.07 -40.07 -23.61
CA GLY A 302 10.48 -41.23 -22.83
C GLY A 302 9.65 -41.41 -21.57
N ILE A 303 9.96 -42.47 -20.81
CA ILE A 303 9.23 -42.81 -19.58
C ILE A 303 9.39 -41.69 -18.54
N ALA A 304 10.59 -41.11 -18.41
CA ALA A 304 10.84 -40.01 -17.47
C ALA A 304 9.95 -38.79 -17.75
N VAL A 305 9.87 -38.34 -19.01
CA VAL A 305 9.01 -37.22 -19.42
C VAL A 305 7.53 -37.57 -19.24
N SER A 306 7.14 -38.83 -19.47
CA SER A 306 5.75 -39.29 -19.26
C SER A 306 5.37 -39.25 -17.77
N ILE A 307 6.26 -39.70 -16.87
CA ILE A 307 6.06 -39.58 -15.42
C ILE A 307 5.93 -38.10 -15.01
N ALA A 308 6.80 -37.23 -15.55
CA ALA A 308 6.74 -35.79 -15.27
C ALA A 308 5.41 -35.16 -15.70
N LYS A 309 4.94 -35.49 -16.92
CA LYS A 309 3.62 -35.04 -17.44
C LYS A 309 2.47 -35.54 -16.58
N ALA A 310 2.51 -36.78 -16.10
CA ALA A 310 1.47 -37.32 -15.22
C ALA A 310 1.48 -36.63 -13.85
N MET A 311 2.66 -36.42 -13.25
CA MET A 311 2.80 -35.74 -11.96
C MET A 311 2.35 -34.28 -12.04
N ILE A 312 2.77 -33.52 -13.06
CA ILE A 312 2.35 -32.13 -13.21
C ILE A 312 0.84 -32.03 -13.44
N THR A 313 0.25 -32.92 -14.23
CA THR A 313 -1.21 -32.99 -14.44
C THR A 313 -1.93 -33.21 -13.12
N ALA A 314 -1.52 -34.21 -12.34
CA ALA A 314 -2.10 -34.46 -11.03
C ALA A 314 -1.95 -33.25 -10.09
N HIS A 315 -0.76 -32.64 -10.05
CA HIS A 315 -0.48 -31.49 -9.18
C HIS A 315 -1.39 -30.30 -9.50
N VAL A 316 -1.49 -29.91 -10.78
CA VAL A 316 -2.26 -28.72 -11.17
C VAL A 316 -3.76 -28.93 -11.01
N LEU A 317 -4.27 -30.13 -11.30
CA LEU A 317 -5.69 -30.45 -11.10
C LEU A 317 -6.08 -30.44 -9.62
N LEU A 318 -5.22 -30.98 -8.75
CA LEU A 318 -5.46 -30.97 -7.30
C LEU A 318 -5.29 -29.57 -6.68
N ALA A 319 -4.47 -28.70 -7.27
CA ALA A 319 -4.28 -27.33 -6.80
C ALA A 319 -5.45 -26.39 -7.17
N CYS A 320 -6.15 -26.66 -8.29
CA CYS A 320 -7.25 -25.80 -8.76
C CYS A 320 -8.36 -25.55 -7.72
N PRO A 321 -8.91 -26.57 -7.03
CA PRO A 321 -9.93 -26.35 -6.00
C PRO A 321 -9.47 -25.44 -4.85
N ILE A 322 -8.20 -25.47 -4.48
CA ILE A 322 -7.65 -24.66 -3.39
C ILE A 322 -7.65 -23.18 -3.78
N LEU A 323 -7.11 -22.86 -4.97
CA LEU A 323 -7.06 -21.49 -5.48
C LEU A 323 -8.46 -20.91 -5.67
N LEU A 324 -9.41 -21.72 -6.16
CA LEU A 324 -10.79 -21.27 -6.35
C LEU A 324 -11.55 -21.09 -5.05
N THR A 325 -11.24 -21.87 -4.01
CA THR A 325 -11.86 -21.69 -2.69
C THR A 325 -11.57 -20.30 -2.12
N ALA A 326 -10.38 -19.75 -2.33
CA ALA A 326 -10.04 -18.38 -1.91
C ALA A 326 -10.91 -17.31 -2.60
N VAL A 327 -11.24 -17.50 -3.87
CA VAL A 327 -12.14 -16.59 -4.62
C VAL A 327 -13.59 -16.78 -4.16
N PHE A 328 -14.02 -18.04 -3.97
CA PHE A 328 -15.40 -18.34 -3.57
C PHE A 328 -15.73 -17.80 -2.19
N ILE A 329 -14.84 -17.95 -1.19
CA ILE A 329 -15.10 -17.46 0.17
C ILE A 329 -15.36 -15.94 0.16
N GLU A 330 -14.56 -15.18 -0.58
CA GLU A 330 -14.71 -13.72 -0.62
C GLU A 330 -15.96 -13.30 -1.42
N ALA A 331 -16.25 -13.97 -2.54
CA ALA A 331 -17.45 -13.71 -3.34
C ALA A 331 -18.76 -14.09 -2.63
N GLU A 332 -18.77 -15.22 -1.91
CA GLU A 332 -19.91 -15.66 -1.10
C GLU A 332 -20.18 -14.71 0.06
N ARG A 333 -19.13 -14.11 0.66
CA ARG A 333 -19.23 -13.05 1.68
C ARG A 333 -19.93 -11.81 1.12
N ASP A 334 -19.58 -11.38 -0.09
CA ASP A 334 -20.18 -10.20 -0.72
C ASP A 334 -21.65 -10.41 -1.11
N LEU A 335 -21.96 -11.61 -1.60
CA LEU A 335 -23.32 -11.98 -2.00
C LEU A 335 -24.20 -12.38 -0.81
N ASN A 336 -23.70 -12.29 0.43
CA ASN A 336 -24.40 -12.70 1.65
C ASN A 336 -24.96 -14.13 1.57
N ILE A 337 -24.22 -15.04 0.92
CA ILE A 337 -24.60 -16.46 0.82
C ILE A 337 -24.18 -17.15 2.12
N SER A 338 -24.91 -16.86 3.21
CA SER A 338 -24.69 -17.46 4.53
C SER A 338 -25.88 -18.34 4.94
N SER A 339 -25.59 -19.39 5.72
CA SER A 339 -26.60 -20.25 6.35
C SER A 339 -27.61 -19.47 7.20
N ASN A 340 -27.19 -18.32 7.73
CA ASN A 340 -27.99 -17.47 8.60
C ASN A 340 -28.99 -16.63 7.80
N THR A 341 -28.73 -16.39 6.51
CA THR A 341 -29.58 -15.61 5.60
C THR A 341 -30.44 -16.51 4.69
N LEU A 342 -29.90 -17.65 4.27
CA LEU A 342 -30.52 -18.60 3.33
C LEU A 342 -30.49 -19.98 3.98
N GLY A 343 -31.64 -20.58 4.25
CA GLY A 343 -31.71 -21.94 4.83
C GLY A 343 -30.83 -22.95 4.07
N VAL A 344 -30.32 -23.95 4.79
CA VAL A 344 -29.22 -24.86 4.39
C VAL A 344 -29.34 -25.43 2.96
N PHE A 345 -30.55 -25.76 2.51
CA PHE A 345 -30.77 -26.27 1.15
C PHE A 345 -30.55 -25.19 0.08
N LYS A 346 -31.08 -23.98 0.29
CA LYS A 346 -30.91 -22.85 -0.64
C LYS A 346 -29.45 -22.41 -0.69
N GLU A 347 -28.78 -22.37 0.45
CA GLU A 347 -27.35 -22.07 0.51
C GLU A 347 -26.54 -23.06 -0.33
N ARG A 348 -26.76 -24.37 -0.16
CA ARG A 348 -26.05 -25.40 -0.93
C ARG A 348 -26.33 -25.29 -2.44
N LEU A 349 -27.59 -25.05 -2.81
CA LEU A 349 -27.97 -24.86 -4.22
C LEU A 349 -27.29 -23.62 -4.82
N TRP A 350 -27.33 -22.48 -4.14
CA TRP A 350 -26.72 -21.24 -4.62
C TRP A 350 -25.19 -21.34 -4.73
N ARG A 351 -24.52 -21.97 -3.75
CA ARG A 351 -23.08 -22.25 -3.84
C ARG A 351 -22.77 -23.13 -5.06
N ALA A 352 -23.54 -24.20 -5.29
CA ALA A 352 -23.34 -25.09 -6.43
C ALA A 352 -23.56 -24.37 -7.77
N VAL A 353 -24.62 -23.56 -7.89
CA VAL A 353 -24.92 -22.77 -9.09
C VAL A 353 -23.82 -21.75 -9.35
N PHE A 354 -23.43 -20.97 -8.34
CA PHE A 354 -22.39 -19.95 -8.47
C PHE A 354 -21.04 -20.53 -8.89
N ARG A 355 -20.60 -21.60 -8.22
CA ARG A 355 -19.35 -22.31 -8.54
C ARG A 355 -19.38 -22.91 -9.95
N SER A 356 -20.52 -23.46 -10.36
CA SER A 356 -20.70 -24.02 -11.70
C SER A 356 -20.64 -22.94 -12.79
N LEU A 357 -21.27 -21.79 -12.55
CA LEU A 357 -21.23 -20.65 -13.48
C LEU A 357 -19.81 -20.11 -13.63
N LEU A 358 -19.09 -19.91 -12.52
CA LEU A 358 -17.72 -19.43 -12.58
C LEU A 358 -16.80 -20.42 -13.29
N MET A 359 -16.96 -21.72 -13.01
CA MET A 359 -16.17 -22.76 -13.66
C MET A 359 -16.47 -22.85 -15.16
N LEU A 360 -17.71 -22.62 -15.60
CA LEU A 360 -18.05 -22.52 -17.01
C LEU A 360 -17.31 -21.36 -17.69
N VAL A 361 -17.23 -20.18 -17.05
CA VAL A 361 -16.49 -19.03 -17.58
C VAL A 361 -14.99 -19.36 -17.73
N ILE A 362 -14.38 -19.99 -16.73
CA ILE A 362 -12.96 -20.39 -16.77
C ILE A 362 -12.74 -21.44 -17.88
N ALA A 363 -13.64 -22.42 -18.01
CA ALA A 363 -13.53 -23.46 -19.03
C ALA A 363 -13.64 -22.89 -20.45
N LEU A 364 -14.59 -21.97 -20.68
CA LEU A 364 -14.71 -21.28 -21.96
C LEU A 364 -13.44 -20.47 -22.27
N PHE A 365 -12.93 -19.71 -21.30
CA PHE A 365 -11.67 -18.99 -21.46
C PHE A 365 -10.51 -19.92 -21.83
N ALA A 366 -10.35 -21.03 -21.13
CA ALA A 366 -9.31 -22.04 -21.39
C ALA A 366 -9.43 -22.69 -22.78
N LEU A 367 -10.65 -22.89 -23.28
CA LEU A 367 -10.89 -23.46 -24.61
C LEU A 367 -10.62 -22.46 -25.74
N PHE A 368 -10.91 -21.17 -25.54
CA PHE A 368 -10.64 -20.12 -26.53
C PHE A 368 -9.18 -19.69 -26.56
N VAL A 369 -8.54 -19.66 -25.38
CA VAL A 369 -7.16 -19.26 -25.20
C VAL A 369 -6.41 -20.47 -24.64
N SER A 370 -6.02 -21.40 -25.50
CA SER A 370 -5.27 -22.62 -25.10
C SER A 370 -3.75 -22.49 -25.24
N ASP A 371 -3.26 -21.36 -25.76
CA ASP A 371 -1.82 -21.13 -25.93
C ASP A 371 -1.18 -20.67 -24.60
N PHE A 372 -0.61 -21.63 -23.88
CA PHE A 372 0.08 -21.42 -22.60
C PHE A 372 1.12 -20.28 -22.67
N SER A 373 1.83 -20.16 -23.79
CA SER A 373 2.89 -19.15 -23.96
C SER A 373 2.39 -17.71 -24.08
N LYS A 374 1.11 -17.53 -24.44
CA LYS A 374 0.46 -16.22 -24.58
C LYS A 374 -0.29 -15.80 -23.31
N ILE A 375 -0.91 -16.74 -22.59
CA ILE A 375 -1.74 -16.45 -21.41
C ILE A 375 -0.86 -15.98 -20.24
N VAL A 376 0.25 -16.68 -19.99
CA VAL A 376 1.14 -16.41 -18.86
C VAL A 376 1.67 -14.97 -18.86
N PRO A 377 2.23 -14.43 -19.96
CA PRO A 377 2.64 -13.02 -20.01
C PRO A 377 1.51 -12.02 -19.78
N ILE A 378 0.30 -12.28 -20.31
CA ILE A 378 -0.85 -11.37 -20.14
C ILE A 378 -1.24 -11.29 -18.66
N LEU A 379 -1.36 -12.45 -18.02
CA LEU A 379 -1.71 -12.53 -16.60
C LEU A 379 -0.59 -11.94 -15.71
N GLY A 380 0.66 -12.18 -16.11
CA GLY A 380 1.85 -11.57 -15.54
C GLY A 380 1.78 -10.05 -15.56
N ALA A 381 1.55 -9.45 -16.73
CA ALA A 381 1.56 -8.00 -16.91
C ALA A 381 0.37 -7.29 -16.25
N VAL A 382 -0.83 -7.86 -16.36
CA VAL A 382 -2.08 -7.19 -15.91
C VAL A 382 -2.28 -7.32 -14.41
N ALA A 383 -1.98 -8.48 -13.84
CA ALA A 383 -2.34 -8.77 -12.45
C ALA A 383 -1.12 -9.02 -11.57
N ALA A 384 -0.26 -9.98 -11.92
CA ALA A 384 0.87 -10.35 -11.07
C ALA A 384 1.85 -9.18 -10.87
N SER A 385 2.21 -8.44 -11.92
CA SER A 385 3.14 -7.31 -11.83
C SER A 385 2.64 -6.24 -10.85
N LEU A 386 1.37 -5.84 -10.94
CA LEU A 386 0.81 -4.81 -10.06
C LEU A 386 0.72 -5.29 -8.61
N VAL A 387 0.18 -6.49 -8.39
CA VAL A 387 -0.12 -6.97 -7.04
C VAL A 387 1.12 -7.53 -6.32
N VAL A 388 2.12 -8.01 -7.05
CA VAL A 388 3.36 -8.52 -6.46
C VAL A 388 4.40 -7.41 -6.28
N PHE A 389 4.55 -6.52 -7.26
CA PHE A 389 5.72 -5.61 -7.32
C PHE A 389 5.37 -4.15 -7.02
N VAL A 390 4.19 -3.66 -7.42
CA VAL A 390 3.86 -2.22 -7.34
C VAL A 390 3.08 -1.88 -6.07
N ILE A 391 1.91 -2.50 -5.88
CA ILE A 391 1.00 -2.15 -4.78
C ILE A 391 1.66 -2.29 -3.39
N PRO A 392 2.45 -3.34 -3.09
CA PRO A 392 3.13 -3.43 -1.79
C PRO A 392 4.09 -2.26 -1.51
N TYR A 393 4.71 -1.67 -2.54
CA TYR A 393 5.65 -0.57 -2.39
C TYR A 393 4.94 0.75 -2.04
N ASP A 394 3.84 1.07 -2.74
CA ASP A 394 3.05 2.29 -2.51
C ASP A 394 2.32 2.30 -1.15
N LEU A 395 2.20 1.14 -0.51
CA LEU A 395 1.66 0.99 0.84
C LEU A 395 2.63 1.43 1.94
N SER A 396 3.90 1.74 1.62
CA SER A 396 4.94 2.10 2.59
C SER A 396 5.13 3.62 2.69
N VAL A 397 4.94 4.15 3.91
CA VAL A 397 4.90 5.60 4.21
C VAL A 397 6.24 6.33 4.11
N SER A 398 7.37 5.60 4.12
CA SER A 398 8.73 6.16 4.21
C SER A 398 9.62 5.84 3.00
N THR A 399 9.02 5.44 1.87
CA THR A 399 9.79 5.06 0.69
C THR A 399 10.05 6.25 -0.23
N TYR A 400 11.32 6.46 -0.58
CA TYR A 400 11.76 7.49 -1.52
C TYR A 400 11.49 7.05 -2.96
N SER A 401 10.92 7.95 -3.75
CA SER A 401 10.86 7.84 -5.20
C SER A 401 12.27 7.92 -5.82
N PRO A 402 12.45 7.50 -7.09
CA PRO A 402 13.73 7.63 -7.79
C PRO A 402 14.29 9.07 -7.80
N ASP A 403 13.41 10.07 -7.74
CA ASP A 403 13.76 11.49 -7.70
C ASP A 403 14.07 12.00 -6.28
N GLY A 404 14.10 11.11 -5.28
CA GLY A 404 14.37 11.46 -3.88
C GLY A 404 13.18 12.09 -3.14
N ARG A 405 11.97 12.01 -3.68
CA ARG A 405 10.74 12.57 -3.08
C ARG A 405 9.98 11.54 -2.27
N VAL A 406 9.29 11.98 -1.22
CA VAL A 406 8.38 11.15 -0.41
C VAL A 406 6.93 11.54 -0.73
N PHE A 407 6.23 10.73 -1.52
CA PHE A 407 4.88 11.08 -2.01
C PHE A 407 3.85 11.29 -0.89
N GLN A 408 4.00 10.61 0.25
CA GLN A 408 3.10 10.80 1.39
C GLN A 408 3.17 12.21 1.98
N VAL A 409 4.34 12.87 1.92
CA VAL A 409 4.49 14.27 2.33
C VAL A 409 3.74 15.19 1.36
N GLU A 410 3.76 14.89 0.06
CA GLU A 410 3.01 15.67 -0.93
C GLU A 410 1.50 15.47 -0.81
N TYR A 411 1.06 14.27 -0.45
CA TYR A 411 -0.35 14.02 -0.15
C TYR A 411 -0.81 14.78 1.10
N ALA A 412 0.03 14.83 2.14
CA ALA A 412 -0.22 15.68 3.30
C ALA A 412 -0.25 17.17 2.93
N GLN A 413 0.64 17.62 2.03
CA GLN A 413 0.62 19.00 1.53
C GLN A 413 -0.66 19.31 0.74
N LYS A 414 -1.22 18.36 -0.01
CA LYS A 414 -2.53 18.55 -0.65
C LYS A 414 -3.67 18.77 0.35
N ALA A 415 -3.60 18.16 1.55
CA ALA A 415 -4.57 18.43 2.60
C ALA A 415 -4.47 19.87 3.13
N VAL A 416 -3.25 20.42 3.19
CA VAL A 416 -3.01 21.84 3.51
C VAL A 416 -3.60 22.73 2.42
N ASP A 417 -3.29 22.44 1.16
CA ASP A 417 -3.69 23.26 0.01
C ASP A 417 -5.22 23.27 -0.24
N ASN A 418 -5.95 22.30 0.33
CA ASN A 418 -7.42 22.26 0.30
C ASN A 418 -8.08 22.92 1.53
N SER A 419 -7.29 23.43 2.47
CA SER A 419 -7.80 24.11 3.67
C SER A 419 -7.94 25.61 3.44
N GLY A 420 -8.85 26.26 4.18
CA GLY A 420 -8.97 27.72 4.17
C GLY A 420 -7.64 28.38 4.55
N THR A 421 -7.40 29.54 3.97
CA THR A 421 -6.13 30.28 4.00
C THR A 421 -5.77 30.73 5.40
N ALA A 422 -4.50 30.59 5.76
CA ALA A 422 -3.93 31.07 7.02
C ALA A 422 -2.69 31.90 6.70
N ILE A 423 -2.57 33.08 7.31
CA ILE A 423 -1.44 33.97 7.14
C ILE A 423 -0.88 34.42 8.49
N GLY A 424 0.39 34.83 8.48
CA GLY A 424 1.02 35.52 9.59
C GLY A 424 1.87 36.69 9.10
N LEU A 425 1.81 37.81 9.81
CA LEU A 425 2.55 39.04 9.54
C LEU A 425 3.37 39.42 10.77
N ARG A 426 4.70 39.43 10.64
CA ARG A 426 5.63 39.98 11.63
C ARG A 426 5.86 41.44 11.28
N VAL A 427 5.42 42.33 12.16
CA VAL A 427 5.44 43.78 11.94
C VAL A 427 6.15 44.52 13.06
N LYS A 428 6.22 45.85 12.98
CA LYS A 428 6.85 46.67 14.01
C LYS A 428 6.10 46.54 15.33
N GLY A 429 6.77 45.96 16.33
CA GLY A 429 6.23 45.83 17.68
C GLY A 429 5.25 44.67 17.89
N GLY A 430 5.05 43.79 16.90
CA GLY A 430 4.17 42.63 17.11
C GLY A 430 4.06 41.65 15.95
N VAL A 431 3.18 40.66 16.14
CA VAL A 431 2.83 39.65 15.12
C VAL A 431 1.31 39.53 15.05
N VAL A 432 0.76 39.50 13.83
CA VAL A 432 -0.66 39.28 13.55
C VAL A 432 -0.83 37.94 12.86
N LEU A 433 -1.84 37.17 13.26
CA LEU A 433 -2.26 35.93 12.61
C LEU A 433 -3.70 36.11 12.11
N ALA A 434 -3.97 35.67 10.88
CA ALA A 434 -5.31 35.66 10.32
C ALA A 434 -5.62 34.32 9.66
N VAL A 435 -6.85 33.83 9.84
CA VAL A 435 -7.29 32.57 9.24
C VAL A 435 -8.69 32.72 8.67
N GLU A 436 -8.82 32.33 7.42
CA GLU A 436 -10.07 32.08 6.72
C GLU A 436 -10.68 30.76 7.17
N LYS A 437 -11.85 30.81 7.79
CA LYS A 437 -12.56 29.62 8.26
C LYS A 437 -13.82 29.40 7.45
N ILE A 438 -13.72 28.51 6.47
CA ILE A 438 -14.83 28.11 5.60
C ILE A 438 -15.99 27.54 6.43
N LYS A 439 -17.19 28.09 6.21
CA LYS A 439 -18.45 27.62 6.83
C LYS A 439 -19.21 26.74 5.86
N HIS A 440 -19.04 25.44 6.00
CA HIS A 440 -19.74 24.46 5.15
C HIS A 440 -21.26 24.35 5.42
N SER A 441 -21.74 24.88 6.55
CA SER A 441 -23.15 24.85 6.91
C SER A 441 -23.53 26.05 7.76
N ARG A 442 -24.72 26.61 7.49
CA ARG A 442 -25.33 27.66 8.32
C ARG A 442 -25.72 27.17 9.73
N LEU A 443 -25.71 25.85 9.96
CA LEU A 443 -25.98 25.24 11.26
C LEU A 443 -24.76 25.29 12.20
N LEU A 444 -23.59 25.71 11.72
CA LEU A 444 -22.41 25.85 12.55
C LEU A 444 -22.60 27.01 13.53
N VAL A 445 -22.33 26.75 14.81
CA VAL A 445 -22.34 27.79 15.84
C VAL A 445 -21.18 28.76 15.57
N PRO A 446 -21.42 30.08 15.51
CA PRO A 446 -20.36 31.08 15.35
C PRO A 446 -19.26 30.91 16.40
N ASN A 447 -18.01 31.25 16.09
CA ASN A 447 -16.85 31.11 16.98
C ASN A 447 -16.51 29.68 17.46
N SER A 448 -17.21 28.64 16.98
CA SER A 448 -16.86 27.23 17.25
C SER A 448 -15.72 26.76 16.32
N ASN A 449 -14.94 25.75 16.70
CA ASN A 449 -13.81 25.24 15.88
C ASN A 449 -12.72 26.27 15.53
N LYS A 450 -12.21 26.99 16.56
CA LYS A 450 -11.08 27.91 16.42
C LYS A 450 -9.89 27.28 15.70
N ARG A 451 -9.34 27.99 14.71
CA ARG A 451 -8.15 27.60 13.94
C ARG A 451 -6.90 28.32 14.43
N ILE A 452 -7.07 29.44 15.13
CA ILE A 452 -5.99 30.09 15.88
C ILE A 452 -6.07 29.68 17.35
N MET A 453 -4.96 29.20 17.92
CA MET A 453 -4.90 28.66 19.27
C MET A 453 -3.67 29.16 20.02
N THR A 454 -3.83 29.48 21.30
CA THR A 454 -2.72 29.83 22.20
C THR A 454 -1.95 28.56 22.60
N ALA A 455 -0.66 28.50 22.29
CA ALA A 455 0.24 27.41 22.70
C ALA A 455 1.11 27.76 23.92
N GLY A 456 1.22 29.04 24.26
CA GLY A 456 1.88 29.55 25.46
C GLY A 456 1.44 31.00 25.67
N LYS A 457 1.73 31.60 26.83
CA LYS A 457 1.31 32.98 27.12
C LYS A 457 1.70 33.97 26.01
N HIS A 458 2.92 33.81 25.49
CA HIS A 458 3.52 34.62 24.45
C HIS A 458 3.57 33.91 23.08
N ILE A 459 2.84 32.79 22.88
CA ILE A 459 2.91 31.96 21.67
C ILE A 459 1.51 31.70 21.10
N GLY A 460 1.30 32.16 19.86
CA GLY A 460 0.13 31.91 19.05
C GLY A 460 0.42 30.90 17.94
N VAL A 461 -0.58 30.08 17.61
CA VAL A 461 -0.49 29.11 16.51
C VAL A 461 -1.72 29.24 15.62
N ALA A 462 -1.49 29.53 14.35
CA ALA A 462 -2.46 29.40 13.27
C ALA A 462 -2.11 28.16 12.41
N SER A 463 -3.08 27.60 11.69
CA SER A 463 -2.82 26.39 10.90
C SER A 463 -3.71 26.28 9.68
N ALA A 464 -3.14 25.73 8.60
CA ALA A 464 -3.84 25.31 7.40
C ALA A 464 -3.75 23.78 7.25
N GLY A 465 -4.88 23.09 7.15
CA GLY A 465 -4.96 21.63 7.05
C GLY A 465 -6.04 21.01 7.94
N TRP A 466 -5.80 19.79 8.40
CA TRP A 466 -6.76 19.05 9.24
C TRP A 466 -6.75 19.54 10.70
N MET A 467 -7.93 19.89 11.22
CA MET A 467 -8.09 20.39 12.58
C MET A 467 -7.70 19.40 13.68
N SER A 468 -7.83 18.09 13.44
CA SER A 468 -7.34 17.07 14.37
C SER A 468 -5.83 17.13 14.55
N ASP A 469 -5.11 17.33 13.43
CA ASP A 469 -3.66 17.39 13.39
C ASP A 469 -3.19 18.71 14.01
N THR A 470 -3.87 19.82 13.72
CA THR A 470 -3.65 21.12 14.39
C THR A 470 -3.73 21.00 15.90
N ARG A 471 -4.81 20.40 16.45
CA ARG A 471 -4.98 20.27 17.90
C ARG A 471 -3.87 19.45 18.54
N HIS A 472 -3.42 18.40 17.85
CA HIS A 472 -2.30 17.56 18.30
C HIS A 472 -0.99 18.34 18.32
N LEU A 473 -0.67 19.07 17.24
CA LEU A 473 0.53 19.88 17.16
C LEU A 473 0.51 21.02 18.19
N VAL A 474 -0.60 21.74 18.34
CA VAL A 474 -0.75 22.80 19.36
C VAL A 474 -0.55 22.25 20.77
N LYS A 475 -1.11 21.07 21.08
CA LYS A 475 -0.88 20.41 22.37
C LYS A 475 0.61 20.09 22.54
N ARG A 476 1.26 19.54 21.52
CA ARG A 476 2.69 19.25 21.56
C ARG A 476 3.53 20.53 21.75
N THR A 477 3.16 21.63 21.10
CA THR A 477 3.79 22.94 21.28
C THR A 477 3.63 23.45 22.72
N ARG A 478 2.47 23.28 23.35
CA ARG A 478 2.26 23.60 24.77
C ARG A 478 3.18 22.80 25.67
N ASP A 479 3.27 21.49 25.43
CA ASP A 479 4.14 20.61 26.21
C ASP A 479 5.62 21.03 26.07
N GLU A 480 6.07 21.41 24.87
CA GLU A 480 7.43 21.90 24.64
C GLU A 480 7.70 23.25 25.32
N ALA A 481 6.76 24.19 25.24
CA ALA A 481 6.87 25.50 25.86
C ALA A 481 6.91 25.39 27.39
N HIS A 482 6.02 24.57 27.98
CA HIS A 482 6.01 24.30 29.42
C HIS A 482 7.28 23.61 29.88
N ASN A 483 7.71 22.54 29.19
CA ASN A 483 8.92 21.82 29.54
C ASN A 483 10.17 22.73 29.48
N TYR A 484 10.25 23.61 28.47
CA TYR A 484 11.34 24.59 28.39
C TYR A 484 11.32 25.55 29.58
N HIS A 485 10.16 26.13 29.90
CA HIS A 485 10.03 27.02 31.05
C HIS A 485 10.32 26.30 32.37
N ASP A 486 9.93 25.04 32.52
CA ASP A 486 10.20 24.26 33.72
C ASP A 486 11.69 24.02 33.95
N ILE A 487 12.45 23.78 32.87
CA ILE A 487 13.89 23.54 32.92
C ILE A 487 14.68 24.84 33.08
N TYR A 488 14.39 25.84 32.24
CA TYR A 488 15.22 27.04 32.10
C TYR A 488 14.68 28.26 32.85
N LYS A 489 13.46 28.18 33.40
CA LYS A 489 12.77 29.28 34.11
C LYS A 489 12.66 30.58 33.30
N THR A 490 12.69 30.46 31.97
CA THR A 490 12.47 31.55 31.03
C THR A 490 11.53 31.10 29.91
N ASN A 491 10.97 32.06 29.20
CA ASN A 491 10.12 31.81 28.05
C ASN A 491 10.93 31.14 26.92
N ALA A 492 10.33 30.15 26.29
CA ALA A 492 10.95 29.45 25.18
C ALA A 492 11.12 30.38 23.97
N PRO A 493 12.34 30.51 23.40
CA PRO A 493 12.56 31.20 22.14
C PRO A 493 11.78 30.52 21.00
N ALA A 494 11.25 31.33 20.09
CA ALA A 494 10.40 30.84 19.00
C ALA A 494 11.13 29.82 18.12
N LYS A 495 12.41 30.07 17.85
CA LYS A 495 13.28 29.21 17.06
C LYS A 495 13.40 27.80 17.65
N ILE A 496 13.56 27.69 18.97
CA ILE A 496 13.72 26.40 19.65
C ILE A 496 12.42 25.59 19.56
N ILE A 497 11.28 26.24 19.75
CA ILE A 497 9.98 25.58 19.58
C ILE A 497 9.79 25.13 18.13
N ALA A 498 10.05 26.01 17.16
CA ALA A 498 9.90 25.70 15.75
C ALA A 498 10.79 24.51 15.33
N GLU A 499 12.04 24.47 15.79
CA GLU A 499 12.96 23.35 15.57
C GLU A 499 12.44 22.04 16.17
N ARG A 500 12.03 22.04 17.44
CA ARG A 500 11.51 20.84 18.11
C ARG A 500 10.22 20.33 17.46
N MET A 501 9.33 21.23 17.06
CA MET A 501 8.12 20.89 16.33
C MET A 501 8.44 20.37 14.92
N GLY A 502 9.38 20.97 14.20
CA GLY A 502 9.85 20.51 12.91
C GLY A 502 10.44 19.10 12.97
N MET A 503 11.31 18.83 13.95
CA MET A 503 11.84 17.47 14.21
C MET A 503 10.74 16.47 14.55
N TYR A 504 9.74 16.88 15.33
CA TYR A 504 8.61 16.02 15.68
C TYR A 504 7.77 15.66 14.45
N VAL A 505 7.46 16.64 13.59
CA VAL A 505 6.74 16.41 12.33
C VAL A 505 7.58 15.56 11.37
N GLN A 506 8.89 15.83 11.27
CA GLN A 506 9.81 15.06 10.43
C GLN A 506 9.84 13.57 10.82
N ALA A 507 9.78 13.24 12.11
CA ALA A 507 9.74 11.85 12.55
C ALA A 507 8.58 11.05 11.91
N TYR A 508 7.44 11.71 11.66
CA TYR A 508 6.28 11.11 11.00
C TYR A 508 6.43 10.91 9.48
N THR A 509 7.56 11.36 8.91
CA THR A 509 7.96 11.09 7.52
C THR A 509 8.97 9.94 7.42
N LEU A 510 9.61 9.58 8.54
CA LEU A 510 10.69 8.58 8.60
C LEU A 510 10.19 7.19 8.98
N TYR A 511 9.19 7.09 9.85
CA TYR A 511 8.73 5.82 10.39
C TYR A 511 7.51 5.28 9.64
N SER A 512 7.59 4.00 9.24
CA SER A 512 6.55 3.37 8.41
C SER A 512 5.23 3.04 9.14
N ALA A 513 5.13 3.33 10.44
CA ALA A 513 3.95 3.02 11.26
C ALA A 513 3.03 4.24 11.48
N VAL A 514 3.42 5.40 10.97
CA VAL A 514 2.73 6.67 11.18
C VAL A 514 2.63 7.43 9.85
N ARG A 515 1.57 8.24 9.69
CA ARG A 515 1.38 9.10 8.52
C ARG A 515 1.93 10.50 8.78
N PRO A 516 2.43 11.22 7.75
CA PRO A 516 2.72 12.64 7.88
C PRO A 516 1.48 13.44 8.34
N PHE A 517 1.74 14.56 9.01
CA PHE A 517 0.68 15.47 9.46
C PHE A 517 0.15 16.27 8.27
N GLY A 518 -1.16 16.28 8.06
CA GLY A 518 -1.82 17.01 6.98
C GLY A 518 -2.06 18.48 7.31
N VAL A 519 -1.07 19.16 7.89
CA VAL A 519 -1.18 20.53 8.38
C VAL A 519 0.14 21.30 8.24
N SER A 520 0.05 22.54 7.77
CA SER A 520 1.10 23.55 7.92
C SER A 520 0.75 24.45 9.10
N THR A 521 1.71 24.66 9.99
CA THR A 521 1.52 25.38 11.25
C THR A 521 2.30 26.68 11.22
N ILE A 522 1.64 27.81 11.46
CA ILE A 522 2.24 29.13 11.59
C ILE A 522 2.35 29.45 13.08
N LEU A 523 3.57 29.59 13.57
CA LEU A 523 3.90 29.89 14.96
C LEU A 523 4.31 31.37 15.08
N ALA A 524 3.53 32.13 15.83
CA ALA A 524 3.82 33.52 16.20
C ALA A 524 4.27 33.60 17.66
N CYS A 525 5.27 34.42 17.94
CA CYS A 525 5.82 34.58 19.27
C CYS A 525 6.41 35.99 19.46
N ILE A 526 6.45 36.50 20.68
CA ILE A 526 7.38 37.58 21.05
C ILE A 526 8.35 36.98 22.08
N ASP A 527 9.63 36.92 21.72
CA ASP A 527 10.71 36.51 22.61
C ASP A 527 11.70 37.67 22.87
N GLU A 528 12.84 37.38 23.51
CA GLU A 528 13.85 38.39 23.87
C GLU A 528 14.43 39.10 22.63
N ASP A 529 14.41 38.44 21.46
CA ASP A 529 14.85 39.01 20.18
C ASP A 529 13.72 39.79 19.46
N GLY A 530 12.56 39.95 20.12
CA GLY A 530 11.40 40.66 19.62
C GLY A 530 10.34 39.77 18.95
N PRO A 531 9.51 40.33 18.05
CA PRO A 531 8.50 39.56 17.33
C PRO A 531 9.12 38.49 16.44
N GLN A 532 8.60 37.26 16.45
CA GLN A 532 9.08 36.13 15.65
C GLN A 532 7.91 35.40 15.00
N LEU A 533 8.15 34.93 13.77
CA LEU A 533 7.18 34.19 12.98
C LEU A 533 7.87 33.02 12.28
N TYR A 534 7.37 31.81 12.49
CA TYR A 534 7.88 30.59 11.87
C TYR A 534 6.74 29.82 11.22
N MET A 535 7.02 29.16 10.10
CA MET A 535 6.10 28.20 9.50
C MET A 535 6.75 26.82 9.52
N ILE A 536 5.98 25.82 9.94
CA ILE A 536 6.36 24.41 9.99
C ILE A 536 5.48 23.65 9.00
N GLU A 537 6.09 22.94 8.07
CA GLU A 537 5.40 22.20 7.01
C GLU A 537 5.28 20.70 7.33
N PRO A 538 4.36 19.97 6.64
CA PRO A 538 4.21 18.52 6.76
C PRO A 538 5.50 17.70 6.60
N SER A 539 6.50 18.25 5.90
CA SER A 539 7.83 17.65 5.70
C SER A 539 8.69 17.66 6.97
N GLY A 540 8.33 18.47 7.96
CA GLY A 540 9.15 18.83 9.11
C GLY A 540 10.12 19.98 8.85
N GLN A 541 10.13 20.55 7.63
CA GLN A 541 10.82 21.81 7.38
C GLN A 541 10.19 22.92 8.20
N TYR A 542 11.04 23.74 8.83
CA TYR A 542 10.63 24.92 9.55
C TYR A 542 11.49 26.10 9.10
N VAL A 543 10.85 27.22 8.80
CA VAL A 543 11.52 28.42 8.27
C VAL A 543 10.96 29.66 8.98
N GLY A 544 11.83 30.62 9.29
CA GLY A 544 11.45 31.92 9.86
C GLY A 544 11.04 32.88 8.76
N TYR A 545 9.95 33.64 8.97
CA TYR A 545 9.36 34.53 7.97
C TYR A 545 9.15 35.94 8.52
N ARG A 546 9.04 36.90 7.60
CA ARG A 546 8.46 38.23 7.86
C ARG A 546 6.96 38.22 7.59
N GLY A 547 6.55 37.60 6.50
CA GLY A 547 5.17 37.22 6.24
C GLY A 547 5.13 35.83 5.62
N CYS A 548 4.11 35.03 5.97
CA CYS A 548 3.89 33.72 5.38
C CYS A 548 2.41 33.43 5.18
N ALA A 549 2.11 32.55 4.22
CA ALA A 549 0.77 32.12 3.88
C ALA A 549 0.75 30.61 3.63
N ALA A 550 -0.33 29.95 4.07
CA ALA A 550 -0.60 28.54 3.86
C ALA A 550 -2.09 28.33 3.56
N GLY A 551 -2.43 27.24 2.87
CA GLY A 551 -3.81 26.95 2.47
C GLY A 551 -4.09 27.23 1.00
N LYS A 552 -5.38 27.18 0.64
CA LYS A 552 -5.87 27.29 -0.74
C LYS A 552 -5.49 28.60 -1.40
N GLY A 553 -5.65 29.73 -0.70
CA GLY A 553 -5.34 31.08 -1.19
C GLY A 553 -3.88 31.51 -1.01
N LYS A 554 -2.96 30.59 -0.68
CA LYS A 554 -1.57 30.96 -0.29
C LYS A 554 -0.83 31.78 -1.35
N GLN A 555 -1.08 31.52 -2.64
CA GLN A 555 -0.39 32.22 -3.72
C GLN A 555 -0.85 33.67 -3.83
N ALA A 556 -2.16 33.90 -3.85
CA ALA A 556 -2.76 35.24 -3.85
C ALA A 556 -2.36 36.02 -2.59
N ALA A 557 -2.50 35.39 -1.41
CA ALA A 557 -2.12 36.01 -0.16
C ALA A 557 -0.63 36.40 -0.12
N LYS A 558 0.26 35.55 -0.64
CA LYS A 558 1.70 35.85 -0.69
C LYS A 558 2.00 37.06 -1.58
N THR A 559 1.33 37.19 -2.73
CA THR A 559 1.48 38.34 -3.62
C THR A 559 1.06 39.63 -2.93
N GLU A 560 -0.03 39.63 -2.17
CA GLU A 560 -0.45 40.82 -1.41
C GLU A 560 0.51 41.15 -0.26
N ILE A 561 1.00 40.13 0.46
CA ILE A 561 1.98 40.31 1.54
C ILE A 561 3.28 40.95 1.01
N GLU A 562 3.72 40.58 -0.19
CA GLU A 562 4.93 41.12 -0.82
C GLU A 562 4.81 42.61 -1.18
N LYS A 563 3.60 43.17 -1.29
CA LYS A 563 3.36 44.61 -1.52
C LYS A 563 3.56 45.46 -0.26
N LEU A 564 3.55 44.85 0.93
CA LEU A 564 3.57 45.57 2.21
C LEU A 564 4.99 45.84 2.71
N ASN A 565 5.22 47.03 3.30
CA ASN A 565 6.42 47.30 4.08
C ASN A 565 6.24 46.87 5.54
N LEU A 566 6.43 45.57 5.80
CA LEU A 566 6.21 44.97 7.12
C LEU A 566 7.07 45.55 8.26
N GLU A 567 8.23 46.16 7.95
CA GLU A 567 9.11 46.73 8.99
C GLU A 567 8.60 48.07 9.55
N GLU A 568 7.78 48.79 8.79
CA GLU A 568 7.24 50.10 9.17
C GLU A 568 5.80 50.02 9.64
N LEU A 569 5.07 48.99 9.21
CA LEU A 569 3.66 48.78 9.51
C LEU A 569 3.42 48.61 11.01
N THR A 570 2.46 49.36 11.55
CA THR A 570 2.02 49.17 12.94
C THR A 570 1.14 47.93 13.08
N VAL A 571 0.97 47.42 14.29
CA VAL A 571 0.12 46.24 14.54
C VAL A 571 -1.34 46.49 14.14
N ARG A 572 -1.89 47.69 14.38
CA ARG A 572 -3.27 48.02 14.00
C ARG A 572 -3.48 48.09 12.49
N GLU A 573 -2.53 48.69 11.76
CA GLU A 573 -2.54 48.68 10.29
C GLU A 573 -2.39 47.25 9.76
N ALA A 574 -1.53 46.45 10.38
CA ALA A 574 -1.34 45.05 10.01
C ALA A 574 -2.59 44.19 10.20
N VAL A 575 -3.43 44.49 11.19
CA VAL A 575 -4.73 43.80 11.37
C VAL A 575 -5.68 44.10 10.20
N LYS A 576 -5.73 45.37 9.75
CA LYS A 576 -6.54 45.79 8.60
C LYS A 576 -6.05 45.14 7.31
N GLU A 577 -4.74 45.19 7.06
CA GLU A 577 -4.14 44.52 5.90
C GLU A 577 -4.33 43.01 5.94
N ALA A 578 -4.19 42.37 7.11
CA ALA A 578 -4.41 40.94 7.23
C ALA A 578 -5.86 40.53 6.90
N ALA A 579 -6.85 41.36 7.28
CA ALA A 579 -8.24 41.16 6.88
C ALA A 579 -8.40 41.31 5.36
N ARG A 580 -7.90 42.41 4.78
CA ARG A 580 -7.93 42.67 3.33
C ARG A 580 -7.32 41.52 2.53
N ILE A 581 -6.16 41.01 2.94
CA ILE A 581 -5.47 39.89 2.30
C ILE A 581 -6.31 38.60 2.32
N ILE A 582 -6.96 38.29 3.45
CA ILE A 582 -7.80 37.09 3.54
C ILE A 582 -9.02 37.20 2.63
N TYR A 583 -9.66 38.37 2.60
CA TYR A 583 -10.79 38.66 1.73
C TYR A 583 -10.38 38.59 0.24
N ALA A 584 -9.29 39.23 -0.16
CA ALA A 584 -8.77 39.16 -1.53
C ALA A 584 -8.31 37.74 -1.96
N ALA A 585 -7.86 36.91 -1.01
CA ALA A 585 -7.48 35.53 -1.28
C ALA A 585 -8.66 34.54 -1.23
N HIS A 586 -9.86 35.01 -0.88
CA HIS A 586 -11.07 34.20 -0.81
C HIS A 586 -11.55 33.83 -2.21
N ASP A 587 -12.13 32.63 -2.35
CA ASP A 587 -12.66 32.11 -3.62
C ASP A 587 -14.18 31.97 -3.49
N ASP A 588 -14.89 33.09 -3.69
CA ASP A 588 -16.35 33.19 -3.55
C ASP A 588 -17.12 32.21 -4.45
N ALA A 589 -16.54 31.86 -5.60
CA ALA A 589 -17.14 30.90 -6.53
C ALA A 589 -17.24 29.50 -5.91
N LYS A 590 -16.29 29.10 -5.06
CA LYS A 590 -16.29 27.78 -4.40
C LYS A 590 -16.84 27.84 -2.98
N ASP A 591 -16.55 28.88 -2.23
CA ASP A 591 -16.67 28.89 -0.76
C ASP A 591 -17.51 30.06 -0.22
N LYS A 592 -18.77 30.18 -0.64
CA LYS A 592 -19.71 31.30 -0.34
C LYS A 592 -19.79 31.89 1.07
N LEU A 593 -19.34 31.18 2.11
CA LEU A 593 -19.44 31.63 3.49
C LEU A 593 -18.15 31.29 4.24
N PHE A 594 -17.52 32.28 4.86
CA PHE A 594 -16.41 32.08 5.77
C PHE A 594 -16.54 32.92 7.06
N GLU A 595 -15.62 32.69 8.00
CA GLU A 595 -15.39 33.49 9.21
C GLU A 595 -13.93 33.95 9.18
N LEU A 596 -13.68 35.24 9.39
CA LEU A 596 -12.33 35.73 9.64
C LEU A 596 -11.99 35.55 11.11
N GLU A 597 -10.94 34.78 11.41
CA GLU A 597 -10.34 34.72 12.75
C GLU A 597 -9.05 35.53 12.76
N LEU A 598 -8.94 36.51 13.65
CA LEU A 598 -7.74 37.33 13.85
C LEU A 598 -7.20 37.18 15.27
N SER A 599 -5.87 37.16 15.40
CA SER A 599 -5.17 37.27 16.67
C SER A 599 -3.89 38.08 16.55
N TRP A 600 -3.39 38.55 17.69
CA TRP A 600 -2.17 39.33 17.75
C TRP A 600 -1.32 39.00 18.97
N ILE A 601 -0.06 39.40 18.90
CA ILE A 601 0.86 39.48 20.02
C ILE A 601 1.56 40.83 19.88
N CYS A 602 1.33 41.75 20.82
CA CYS A 602 1.87 43.11 20.77
C CYS A 602 1.87 43.76 22.15
N GLU A 603 2.37 44.99 22.24
CA GLU A 603 2.37 45.77 23.48
C GLU A 603 0.95 45.97 24.05
N GLU A 604 -0.06 46.22 23.21
CA GLU A 604 -1.46 46.37 23.65
C GLU A 604 -2.02 45.10 24.30
N SER A 605 -1.51 43.92 23.91
CA SER A 605 -1.86 42.65 24.51
C SER A 605 -0.93 42.25 25.66
N ASN A 606 -0.10 43.17 26.17
CA ASN A 606 0.97 42.91 27.14
C ASN A 606 1.94 41.81 26.68
N ASN A 607 2.22 41.75 25.38
CA ASN A 607 2.99 40.70 24.71
C ASN A 607 2.41 39.28 24.92
N LEU A 608 1.10 39.19 25.19
CA LEU A 608 0.38 37.92 25.29
C LEU A 608 -0.36 37.62 24.00
N HIS A 609 -0.42 36.34 23.62
CA HIS A 609 -1.25 35.92 22.50
C HIS A 609 -2.73 35.97 22.88
N THR A 610 -3.46 36.86 22.22
CA THR A 610 -4.89 37.06 22.40
C THR A 610 -5.56 37.22 21.05
N HIS A 611 -6.84 36.86 20.96
CA HIS A 611 -7.65 37.26 19.80
C HIS A 611 -7.80 38.78 19.81
N VAL A 612 -7.90 39.35 18.61
CA VAL A 612 -8.17 40.78 18.46
C VAL A 612 -9.54 41.11 19.11
N PRO A 613 -9.66 42.22 19.87
CA PRO A 613 -10.94 42.69 20.39
C PRO A 613 -12.00 42.87 19.29
N GLN A 614 -13.28 42.67 19.64
CA GLN A 614 -14.36 42.65 18.66
C GLN A 614 -14.48 43.98 17.88
N ASP A 615 -14.28 45.11 18.55
CA ASP A 615 -14.29 46.44 17.95
C ASP A 615 -13.22 46.61 16.86
N VAL A 616 -12.01 46.09 17.10
CA VAL A 616 -10.91 46.16 16.15
C VAL A 616 -11.08 45.14 15.01
N LEU A 617 -11.68 43.98 15.31
CA LEU A 617 -12.05 42.98 14.30
C LEU A 617 -13.10 43.53 13.33
N ASP A 618 -14.15 44.16 13.85
CA ASP A 618 -15.24 44.73 13.05
C ASP A 618 -14.71 45.89 12.17
N GLU A 619 -13.84 46.75 12.70
CA GLU A 619 -13.17 47.81 11.92
C GLU A 619 -12.30 47.24 10.79
N ALA A 620 -11.61 46.13 11.03
CA ALA A 620 -10.78 45.48 10.02
C ALA A 620 -11.60 44.80 8.92
N ILE A 621 -12.75 44.21 9.27
CA ILE A 621 -13.69 43.64 8.31
C ILE A 621 -14.29 44.73 7.44
N GLU A 622 -14.77 45.83 8.03
CA GLU A 622 -15.34 46.95 7.28
C GLU A 622 -14.32 47.56 6.32
N HIS A 623 -13.04 47.63 6.74
CA HIS A 623 -11.96 48.08 5.87
C HIS A 623 -11.69 47.13 4.69
N ALA A 624 -11.72 45.81 4.95
CA ALA A 624 -11.50 44.81 3.92
C ALA A 624 -12.64 44.76 2.89
N GLU A 625 -13.89 44.90 3.34
CA GLU A 625 -15.07 44.93 2.47
C GLU A 625 -15.06 46.17 1.57
N LYS A 626 -14.77 47.37 2.13
CA LYS A 626 -14.65 48.58 1.31
C LYS A 626 -13.54 48.51 0.27
N ALA A 627 -12.40 47.92 0.62
CA ALA A 627 -11.28 47.77 -0.31
C ALA A 627 -11.62 46.83 -1.48
N LEU A 628 -12.48 45.82 -1.26
CA LEU A 628 -12.97 44.97 -2.34
C LEU A 628 -13.98 45.69 -3.22
N ASP A 629 -14.93 46.42 -2.62
CA ASP A 629 -15.93 47.19 -3.38
C ASP A 629 -15.24 48.24 -4.28
N ASP A 630 -14.21 48.93 -3.78
CA ASP A 630 -13.44 49.91 -4.54
C ASP A 630 -12.64 49.28 -5.71
N ASP A 631 -12.12 48.05 -5.54
CA ASP A 631 -11.39 47.33 -6.59
C ASP A 631 -12.36 46.82 -7.68
N ASP A 632 -13.54 46.32 -7.31
CA ASP A 632 -14.59 45.88 -8.24
C ASP A 632 -15.15 47.05 -9.08
N GLU A 633 -15.38 48.23 -8.46
CA GLU A 633 -15.85 49.43 -9.19
C GLU A 633 -14.81 49.94 -10.20
N MET A 634 -13.50 49.80 -9.94
CA MET A 634 -12.45 50.21 -10.87
C MET A 634 -12.24 49.23 -12.03
N GLU A 635 -12.51 47.93 -11.87
CA GLU A 635 -12.48 46.96 -12.98
C GLU A 635 -13.67 47.17 -13.94
N ASP A 636 -14.85 47.51 -13.43
CA ASP A 636 -16.05 47.79 -14.25
C ASP A 636 -15.96 49.11 -15.05
N ASP A 637 -15.17 50.08 -14.59
CA ASP A 637 -14.93 51.36 -15.29
C ASP A 637 -13.83 51.27 -16.39
N GLU A 638 -13.06 50.18 -16.45
CA GLU A 638 -12.00 49.93 -17.45
C GLU A 638 -12.41 49.00 -18.62
N GLU A 639 -13.59 48.38 -18.59
CA GLU A 639 -14.22 47.67 -19.75
C GLU A 639 -15.06 48.58 -20.65
#